data_AF-A0A8R1DZ36-F1
#
_entry.id   AF-A0A8R1DZ36-F1
#
_cell.length_a   1.000
_cell.length_b   1.000
_cell.length_c   1.000
_cell.angle_alpha   90.00
_cell.angle_beta   90.00
_cell.angle_gamma   90.00
#
_symmetry.space_group_name_H-M   'P 1'
#
loop_
_entity.id
_entity.type
_entity.pdbx_description
1 polymer ?
#
loop_
_entity_poly.entity_id
_entity_poly.type
_entity_poly.pdbx_seq_one_letter_code
_entity_poly.pdbx_strand_id
1 'polypeptide(L)'
;MDPSPAAIIQMCVKRFDKVLDPMNCVKAYAAIENLEMRGVHKCTDQYRLPEYRHIMNFTSGCDLVELTYLKYAVPPLMALCFMGNLLNVLIYGLPYFEGSSSVHFLRAKAIANMVFMFSRIFEVMHASSIYTSSWLEPLFWKSRPYMMTISNVSGTMSTWLTLMVTMETVMCIMTPFIFRKYCTKRMTWIVLVLSFFAASLLHVAIVIVTDVQEIIQVKEYSHNFKMEGSVCWFIQSVFRVRNNPNYEIYRRFYATTTMAVSIVIPTIAMLVCTLLIIKKFTLKNLGATFSQRRKCVIRMTVATTATHLFFEGPATLTHSASAIQKETIVDGYLGIPYAKPPVGELRFKKPVAADKWAEPRDCYKYGPASIQTGGFSEHGPPKEFPPDEAACLTLNVFAPRAPSAEFENKRPVMVFVHGGCFEFASSSDFCHYSLSGTLPLKDVVVVTLNYRLGVLGFLTTGDDVCHGNLGLWDQTLALSWVQEHIESFGGDPSCVTLFGQSAGGASVDLLSLSPHSRDLFKRFIPISGSAHCGFALRTPENQAKVFREFVEHHGFKGDDSNELFQWYKNQSAETLSDVKGFNKTVSGSLTFTPNLDGDFFPKPLDELRREAIKKQMMTGVDEYEGLIMAMSNPALSPADTGLHIILKSLYGPDVVTEPEEIQKKCYEFYTNGVDKSDEEAMKKKLIEAVGDLYFNVGVYLSAKNALKHGNEVFFYTFEYANPEGFGMFGGMLPFKAATHCTELRYLLGEGVYSKFDPSDEDLKLLDKTTTLFANFAKYGNPNGKSSAGWEKYSAERPERHFRISQPDCEMRDVYHEGRIQFVETIDTESAKYQEVIYGNK
;
A
#
# COMPACT_ATOMS: atom_id res chain seq x y z
N MET A 1 -25.51 38.68 3.22
CA MET A 1 -26.05 38.34 4.56
C MET A 1 -26.02 36.83 4.63
N ASP A 2 -25.14 36.25 5.45
CA ASP A 2 -25.12 34.80 5.63
C ASP A 2 -26.47 34.35 6.22
N PRO A 3 -27.15 33.38 5.61
CA PRO A 3 -28.39 32.86 6.16
C PRO A 3 -28.11 32.27 7.54
N SER A 4 -28.93 32.62 8.53
CA SER A 4 -28.81 32.03 9.86
C SER A 4 -28.86 30.48 9.77
N PRO A 5 -28.18 29.74 10.66
CA PRO A 5 -28.23 28.27 10.65
C PRO A 5 -29.65 27.70 10.64
N ALA A 6 -30.60 28.39 11.27
CA ALA A 6 -32.02 28.02 11.26
C ALA A 6 -32.66 28.15 9.87
N ALA A 7 -32.30 29.17 9.09
CA ALA A 7 -32.78 29.36 7.72
C ALA A 7 -32.20 28.29 6.77
N ILE A 8 -30.93 27.92 6.95
CA ILE A 8 -30.31 26.82 6.20
C ILE A 8 -31.06 25.51 6.49
N ILE A 9 -31.29 25.17 7.77
CA ILE A 9 -32.01 23.96 8.16
C ILE A 9 -33.42 23.90 7.55
N GLN A 10 -34.18 25.00 7.58
CA GLN A 10 -35.50 25.06 6.94
C GLN A 10 -35.45 24.84 5.42
N MET A 11 -34.44 25.39 4.75
CA MET A 11 -34.20 25.16 3.33
C MET A 11 -33.91 23.67 3.04
N CYS A 12 -33.10 23.02 3.89
CA CYS A 12 -32.78 21.59 3.78
C CYS A 12 -34.02 20.72 3.93
N VAL A 13 -34.82 20.96 4.96
CA VAL A 13 -36.06 20.22 5.21
C VAL A 13 -37.02 20.38 4.03
N LYS A 14 -37.16 21.59 3.50
CA LYS A 14 -38.04 21.86 2.35
C LYS A 14 -37.59 21.15 1.07
N ARG A 15 -36.28 21.01 0.83
CA ARG A 15 -35.73 20.46 -0.42
C ARG A 15 -35.53 18.94 -0.37
N PHE A 16 -35.17 18.40 0.79
CA PHE A 16 -34.75 17.00 0.94
C PHE A 16 -35.70 16.18 1.82
N ASP A 17 -36.72 16.81 2.42
CA ASP A 17 -37.63 16.19 3.41
C ASP A 17 -36.88 15.56 4.59
N LYS A 18 -35.69 16.08 4.90
CA LYS A 18 -34.79 15.58 5.96
C LYS A 18 -34.14 16.74 6.70
N VAL A 19 -33.97 16.57 8.01
CA VAL A 19 -33.19 17.47 8.85
C VAL A 19 -31.71 17.10 8.67
N LEU A 20 -30.95 17.97 8.00
CA LEU A 20 -29.54 17.74 7.69
C LEU A 20 -28.65 18.71 8.46
N ASP A 21 -27.41 18.28 8.68
CA ASP A 21 -26.35 19.19 9.10
C ASP A 21 -26.21 20.33 8.06
N PRO A 22 -26.09 21.61 8.49
CA PRO A 22 -26.04 22.75 7.57
C PRO A 22 -24.96 22.62 6.49
N MET A 23 -23.78 22.08 6.84
CA MET A 23 -22.68 21.90 5.90
C MET A 23 -22.97 20.78 4.90
N ASN A 24 -23.57 19.67 5.35
CA ASN A 24 -24.00 18.58 4.45
C ASN A 24 -25.04 19.09 3.43
N CYS A 25 -25.99 19.88 3.91
CA CYS A 25 -27.05 20.45 3.08
C CYS A 25 -26.54 21.43 2.03
N VAL A 26 -25.65 22.36 2.41
CA VAL A 26 -25.04 23.31 1.47
C VAL A 26 -24.24 22.55 0.40
N LYS A 27 -23.47 21.52 0.79
CA LYS A 27 -22.73 20.66 -0.16
C LYS A 27 -23.64 19.92 -1.12
N ALA A 28 -24.73 19.32 -0.62
CA ALA A 28 -25.70 18.61 -1.46
C ALA A 28 -26.41 19.57 -2.42
N TYR A 29 -26.73 20.79 -1.96
CA TYR A 29 -27.36 21.82 -2.78
C TYR A 29 -26.43 22.27 -3.91
N ALA A 30 -25.18 22.61 -3.59
CA ALA A 30 -24.17 23.01 -4.57
C ALA A 30 -23.89 21.90 -5.61
N ALA A 31 -23.88 20.63 -5.17
CA ALA A 31 -23.73 19.50 -6.07
C ALA A 31 -24.91 19.35 -7.05
N ILE A 32 -26.15 19.53 -6.57
CA ILE A 32 -27.34 19.50 -7.44
C ILE A 32 -27.32 20.67 -8.41
N GLU A 33 -27.02 21.88 -7.95
CA GLU A 33 -26.96 23.07 -8.80
C GLU A 33 -25.92 22.92 -9.91
N ASN A 34 -24.74 22.37 -9.59
CA ASN A 34 -23.71 22.05 -10.59
C ASN A 34 -24.21 21.05 -11.65
N LEU A 35 -24.93 20.02 -11.23
CA LEU A 35 -25.48 19.00 -12.14
C LEU A 35 -26.62 19.56 -13.01
N GLU A 36 -27.52 20.34 -12.44
CA GLU A 36 -28.60 21.01 -13.16
C GLU A 36 -28.04 22.03 -14.18
N MET A 37 -26.98 22.77 -13.84
CA MET A 37 -26.25 23.63 -14.79
C MET A 37 -25.61 22.86 -15.95
N ARG A 38 -25.19 21.60 -15.72
CA ARG A 38 -24.67 20.69 -16.75
C ARG A 38 -25.77 20.01 -17.57
N GLY A 39 -27.04 20.33 -17.35
CA GLY A 39 -28.18 19.73 -18.04
C GLY A 39 -28.55 18.33 -17.54
N VAL A 40 -28.03 17.90 -16.38
CA VAL A 40 -28.35 16.59 -15.78
C VAL A 40 -29.60 16.75 -14.91
N HIS A 41 -30.65 16.00 -15.25
CA HIS A 41 -31.93 16.05 -14.54
C HIS A 41 -32.02 15.02 -13.40
N LYS A 42 -32.95 15.22 -12.46
CA LYS A 42 -33.24 14.23 -11.42
C LYS A 42 -33.79 12.95 -12.05
N CYS A 43 -33.33 11.79 -11.60
CA CYS A 43 -33.87 10.51 -12.04
C CYS A 43 -35.37 10.41 -11.72
N THR A 44 -36.15 9.86 -12.65
CA THR A 44 -37.59 9.61 -12.48
C THR A 44 -37.85 8.30 -11.74
N ASP A 45 -38.97 8.20 -11.02
CA ASP A 45 -39.35 7.05 -10.16
C ASP A 45 -39.49 5.69 -10.88
N GLN A 46 -39.30 5.64 -12.21
CA GLN A 46 -39.28 4.40 -12.98
C GLN A 46 -38.09 3.50 -12.64
N TYR A 47 -37.04 4.04 -12.01
CA TYR A 47 -35.84 3.31 -11.62
C TYR A 47 -35.87 3.00 -10.12
N ARG A 48 -35.77 1.72 -9.73
CA ARG A 48 -35.54 1.32 -8.31
C ARG A 48 -34.11 1.70 -7.89
N LEU A 49 -33.89 2.98 -7.62
CA LEU A 49 -32.61 3.48 -7.14
C LEU A 49 -32.50 3.30 -5.61
N PRO A 50 -31.32 2.95 -5.08
CA PRO A 50 -31.16 2.70 -3.66
C PRO A 50 -31.19 4.00 -2.86
N GLU A 51 -32.20 4.16 -1.99
CA GLU A 51 -32.35 5.34 -1.12
C GLU A 51 -31.22 5.45 -0.09
N TYR A 52 -30.68 4.32 0.37
CA TYR A 52 -29.58 4.23 1.32
C TYR A 52 -28.41 3.48 0.69
N ARG A 53 -27.19 3.77 1.12
CA ARG A 53 -26.03 2.92 0.83
C ARG A 53 -25.84 1.93 1.98
N HIS A 54 -25.77 0.64 1.65
CA HIS A 54 -25.35 -0.38 2.62
C HIS A 54 -23.85 -0.21 2.83
N ILE A 55 -23.48 0.60 3.83
CA ILE A 55 -22.09 0.72 4.27
C ILE A 55 -21.97 -0.19 5.46
N MET A 56 -21.42 -1.38 5.24
CA MET A 56 -20.50 -1.87 6.23
C MET A 56 -19.15 -1.25 5.89
N ASN A 57 -18.28 -0.98 6.87
CA ASN A 57 -16.90 -0.57 6.59
C ASN A 57 -16.08 -1.72 5.96
N PHE A 58 -16.71 -2.55 5.14
CA PHE A 58 -16.20 -3.82 4.67
C PHE A 58 -15.69 -3.73 3.23
N THR A 59 -14.63 -2.95 3.02
CA THR A 59 -14.06 -2.69 1.70
C THR A 59 -12.74 -3.43 1.44
N SER A 60 -12.21 -4.16 2.43
CA SER A 60 -10.98 -4.95 2.36
C SER A 60 -11.24 -6.46 2.34
N GLY A 61 -10.21 -7.27 2.05
CA GLY A 61 -10.30 -8.74 2.11
C GLY A 61 -10.61 -9.28 3.51
N CYS A 62 -10.05 -8.67 4.56
CA CYS A 62 -10.37 -9.01 5.96
C CYS A 62 -11.85 -8.78 6.29
N ASP A 63 -12.42 -7.76 5.66
CA ASP A 63 -13.80 -7.39 5.90
C ASP A 63 -14.80 -8.36 5.27
N LEU A 64 -14.44 -8.99 4.15
CA LEU A 64 -15.24 -10.05 3.54
C LEU A 64 -15.29 -11.29 4.44
N VAL A 65 -14.20 -11.57 5.17
CA VAL A 65 -14.15 -12.63 6.17
C VAL A 65 -15.06 -12.29 7.37
N GLU A 66 -15.02 -11.05 7.87
CA GLU A 66 -15.90 -10.61 8.96
C GLU A 66 -17.38 -10.68 8.55
N LEU A 67 -17.73 -10.21 7.36
CA LEU A 67 -19.07 -10.33 6.80
C LEU A 67 -19.51 -11.81 6.68
N THR A 68 -18.62 -12.68 6.19
CA THR A 68 -18.88 -14.12 6.06
C THR A 68 -19.08 -14.76 7.44
N TYR A 69 -18.27 -14.40 8.43
CA TYR A 69 -18.38 -14.87 9.80
C TYR A 69 -19.72 -14.45 10.43
N LEU A 70 -20.07 -13.16 10.34
CA LEU A 70 -21.35 -12.61 10.84
C LEU A 70 -22.57 -13.26 10.17
N LYS A 71 -22.46 -13.58 8.88
CA LYS A 71 -23.56 -14.15 8.10
C LYS A 71 -23.78 -15.64 8.33
N TYR A 72 -22.70 -16.42 8.47
CA TYR A 72 -22.80 -17.89 8.47
C TYR A 72 -22.41 -18.55 9.80
N ALA A 73 -21.45 -18.00 10.53
CA ALA A 73 -20.96 -18.61 11.77
C ALA A 73 -21.68 -18.07 13.02
N VAL A 74 -21.98 -16.77 13.06
CA VAL A 74 -22.61 -16.15 14.23
C VAL A 74 -24.04 -16.63 14.49
N PRO A 75 -24.94 -16.80 13.50
CA PRO A 75 -26.30 -17.28 13.76
C PRO A 75 -26.38 -18.65 14.48
N PRO A 76 -25.67 -19.72 14.03
CA PRO A 76 -25.70 -20.99 14.75
C PRO A 76 -25.04 -20.90 16.13
N LEU A 77 -23.98 -20.10 16.30
CA LEU A 77 -23.35 -19.85 17.61
C LEU A 77 -24.32 -19.15 18.57
N MET A 78 -25.07 -18.15 18.10
CA MET A 78 -26.09 -17.46 18.90
C MET A 78 -27.16 -18.43 19.39
N ALA A 79 -27.63 -19.34 18.52
CA ALA A 79 -28.61 -20.36 18.89
C ALA A 79 -28.07 -21.33 19.96
N LEU A 80 -26.83 -21.82 19.79
CA LEU A 80 -26.16 -22.67 20.78
C LEU A 80 -25.97 -21.96 22.13
N CYS A 81 -25.51 -20.71 22.10
CA CYS A 81 -25.34 -19.89 23.30
C CYS A 81 -26.68 -19.64 24.00
N PHE A 82 -27.75 -19.37 23.26
CA PHE A 82 -29.09 -19.20 23.82
C PHE A 82 -29.55 -20.47 24.53
N MET A 83 -29.50 -21.62 23.84
CA MET A 83 -29.93 -22.91 24.39
C MET A 83 -29.13 -23.31 25.63
N GLY A 84 -27.81 -23.15 25.60
CA GLY A 84 -26.94 -23.45 26.74
C GLY A 84 -27.24 -22.58 27.96
N ASN A 85 -27.43 -21.27 27.77
CA ASN A 85 -27.74 -20.37 28.89
C ASN A 85 -29.18 -20.53 29.39
N LEU A 86 -30.14 -20.84 28.52
CA LEU A 86 -31.51 -21.18 28.91
C LEU A 86 -31.53 -22.44 29.79
N LEU A 87 -30.80 -23.48 29.37
CA LEU A 87 -30.65 -24.71 30.15
C LEU A 87 -30.02 -24.43 31.52
N ASN A 88 -28.97 -23.59 31.57
CA ASN A 88 -28.37 -23.16 32.83
C ASN A 88 -29.39 -22.48 33.76
N VAL A 89 -30.22 -21.56 33.26
CA VAL A 89 -31.26 -20.90 34.06
C VAL A 89 -32.27 -21.91 34.64
N LEU A 90 -32.68 -22.91 33.85
CA LEU A 90 -33.59 -23.96 34.28
C LEU A 90 -32.96 -24.86 35.35
N ILE A 91 -31.73 -25.34 35.12
CA ILE A 91 -30.99 -26.18 36.07
C ILE A 91 -30.78 -25.44 37.39
N TYR A 92 -30.40 -24.16 37.34
CA TYR A 92 -30.13 -23.36 38.53
C TYR A 92 -31.42 -22.97 39.28
N GLY A 93 -32.58 -23.13 38.65
CA GLY A 93 -33.90 -22.95 39.24
C GLY A 93 -34.44 -24.18 39.98
N LEU A 94 -33.77 -25.33 39.93
CA LEU A 94 -34.25 -26.55 40.59
C LEU A 94 -34.26 -26.38 42.12
N PRO A 95 -35.28 -26.92 42.84
CA PRO A 95 -35.37 -26.86 44.30
C PRO A 95 -34.12 -27.42 45.01
N TYR A 96 -33.41 -28.35 44.36
CA TYR A 96 -32.13 -28.88 44.82
C TYR A 96 -31.10 -27.79 45.15
N PHE A 97 -31.13 -26.65 44.46
CA PHE A 97 -30.18 -25.54 44.64
C PHE A 97 -30.71 -24.39 45.51
N GLU A 98 -31.93 -24.50 46.05
CA GLU A 98 -32.61 -23.43 46.79
C GLU A 98 -31.88 -23.05 48.09
N GLY A 99 -31.45 -21.79 48.19
CA GLY A 99 -30.67 -21.27 49.34
C GLY A 99 -29.15 -21.15 49.12
N SER A 100 -28.62 -21.45 47.92
CA SER A 100 -27.20 -21.22 47.58
C SER A 100 -27.01 -19.83 46.96
N SER A 101 -26.22 -18.96 47.57
CA SER A 101 -25.86 -17.63 47.00
C SER A 101 -25.14 -17.75 45.66
N SER A 102 -24.22 -18.70 45.52
CA SER A 102 -23.43 -18.90 44.29
C SER A 102 -24.30 -19.22 43.08
N VAL A 103 -25.40 -19.94 43.29
CA VAL A 103 -26.32 -20.32 42.22
C VAL A 103 -27.14 -19.13 41.73
N HIS A 104 -27.41 -18.14 42.59
CA HIS A 104 -28.08 -16.90 42.16
C HIS A 104 -27.17 -16.08 41.22
N PHE A 105 -25.87 -15.98 41.53
CA PHE A 105 -24.91 -15.32 40.64
C PHE A 105 -24.74 -16.07 39.32
N LEU A 106 -24.66 -17.41 39.35
CA LEU A 106 -24.61 -18.23 38.12
C LEU A 106 -25.87 -18.05 37.26
N ARG A 107 -27.05 -17.95 37.88
CA ARG A 107 -28.32 -17.68 37.18
C ARG A 107 -28.36 -16.27 36.58
N ALA A 108 -27.91 -15.26 37.33
CA ALA A 108 -27.78 -13.91 36.81
C ALA A 108 -26.78 -13.83 35.65
N LYS A 109 -25.67 -14.59 35.73
CA LYS A 109 -24.67 -14.68 34.65
C LYS A 109 -25.28 -15.25 33.37
N ALA A 110 -26.02 -16.34 33.49
CA ALA A 110 -26.69 -16.96 32.34
C ALA A 110 -27.69 -15.99 31.67
N ILE A 111 -28.40 -15.19 32.46
CA ILE A 111 -29.29 -14.13 31.94
C ILE A 111 -28.49 -13.04 31.23
N ALA A 112 -27.38 -12.57 31.82
CA ALA A 112 -26.50 -11.59 31.19
C ALA A 112 -25.93 -12.10 29.85
N ASN A 113 -25.51 -13.36 29.78
CA ASN A 113 -25.04 -13.96 28.53
C ASN A 113 -26.13 -13.99 27.44
N MET A 114 -27.39 -14.25 27.82
CA MET A 114 -28.51 -14.19 26.87
C MET A 114 -28.76 -12.75 26.38
N VAL A 115 -28.73 -11.76 27.28
CA VAL A 115 -28.88 -10.34 26.91
C VAL A 115 -27.75 -9.88 25.98
N PHE A 116 -26.51 -10.31 26.25
CA PHE A 116 -25.36 -10.06 25.38
C PHE A 116 -25.61 -10.60 23.97
N MET A 117 -26.08 -11.86 23.87
CA MET A 117 -26.40 -12.48 22.59
C MET A 117 -27.51 -11.72 21.84
N PHE A 118 -28.64 -11.42 22.50
CA PHE A 118 -29.74 -10.69 21.85
C PHE A 118 -29.34 -9.27 21.43
N SER A 119 -28.38 -8.64 22.11
CA SER A 119 -27.88 -7.32 21.72
C SER A 119 -27.16 -7.30 20.36
N ARG A 120 -26.81 -8.47 19.80
CA ARG A 120 -26.14 -8.60 18.50
C ARG A 120 -27.09 -8.92 17.34
N ILE A 121 -28.39 -9.11 17.59
CA ILE A 121 -29.33 -9.59 16.58
C ILE A 121 -29.47 -8.63 15.38
N PHE A 122 -29.47 -7.31 15.61
CA PHE A 122 -29.58 -6.32 14.54
C PHE A 122 -28.33 -6.27 13.66
N GLU A 123 -27.15 -6.56 14.21
CA GLU A 123 -25.90 -6.63 13.45
C GLU A 123 -25.90 -7.85 12.52
N VAL A 124 -26.38 -9.00 13.00
CA VAL A 124 -26.55 -10.20 12.17
C VAL A 124 -27.62 -10.00 11.10
N MET A 125 -28.75 -9.38 11.45
CA MET A 125 -29.82 -9.06 10.49
C MET A 125 -29.32 -8.09 9.41
N HIS A 126 -28.56 -7.07 9.79
CA HIS A 126 -27.98 -6.09 8.86
C HIS A 126 -26.94 -6.76 7.96
N ALA A 127 -26.01 -7.55 8.49
CA ALA A 127 -25.01 -8.30 7.73
C ALA A 127 -25.60 -9.37 6.79
N SER A 128 -26.76 -9.93 7.15
CA SER A 128 -27.45 -10.94 6.33
C SER A 128 -28.29 -10.33 5.20
N SER A 129 -28.54 -9.01 5.22
CA SER A 129 -29.31 -8.31 4.20
C SER A 129 -28.45 -8.02 2.97
N ILE A 130 -28.75 -8.67 1.85
CA ILE A 130 -28.02 -8.45 0.58
C ILE A 130 -28.42 -7.12 -0.08
N TYR A 131 -29.63 -6.62 0.21
CA TYR A 131 -30.18 -5.40 -0.37
C TYR A 131 -30.31 -4.30 0.68
N THR A 132 -30.16 -3.05 0.24
CA THR A 132 -30.42 -1.86 1.04
C THR A 132 -31.91 -1.78 1.38
N SER A 133 -32.23 -1.78 2.67
CA SER A 133 -33.62 -1.65 3.15
C SER A 133 -33.82 -0.28 3.79
N SER A 134 -34.85 0.43 3.34
CA SER A 134 -35.17 1.79 3.78
C SER A 134 -35.53 1.90 5.26
N TRP A 135 -36.00 0.80 5.87
CA TRP A 135 -36.30 0.77 7.31
C TRP A 135 -35.14 0.20 8.14
N LEU A 136 -34.36 -0.73 7.60
CA LEU A 136 -33.32 -1.43 8.35
C LEU A 136 -32.07 -0.57 8.54
N GLU A 137 -31.65 0.19 7.52
CA GLU A 137 -30.46 1.05 7.62
C GLU A 137 -30.59 2.10 8.72
N PRO A 138 -31.67 2.92 8.77
CA PRO A 138 -31.80 3.91 9.83
C PRO A 138 -31.96 3.27 11.20
N LEU A 139 -32.69 2.13 11.29
CA LEU A 139 -32.89 1.42 12.54
C LEU A 139 -31.57 0.89 13.10
N PHE A 140 -30.76 0.20 12.27
CA PHE A 140 -29.47 -0.34 12.69
C PHE A 140 -28.54 0.77 13.17
N TRP A 141 -28.32 1.80 12.34
CA TRP A 141 -27.36 2.86 12.64
C TRP A 141 -27.75 3.70 13.85
N LYS A 142 -29.04 4.05 14.01
CA LYS A 142 -29.50 4.83 15.18
C LYS A 142 -29.55 4.00 16.46
N SER A 143 -29.82 2.69 16.36
CA SER A 143 -29.85 1.81 17.54
C SER A 143 -28.46 1.30 17.96
N ARG A 144 -27.47 1.32 17.05
CA ARG A 144 -26.13 0.75 17.27
C ARG A 144 -25.45 1.19 18.57
N PRO A 145 -25.39 2.49 18.94
CA PRO A 145 -24.75 2.91 20.20
C PRO A 145 -25.42 2.30 21.44
N TYR A 146 -26.75 2.17 21.41
CA TYR A 146 -27.52 1.59 22.51
C TYR A 146 -27.31 0.08 22.60
N MET A 147 -27.34 -0.62 21.46
CA MET A 147 -27.13 -2.07 21.42
C MET A 147 -25.71 -2.42 21.86
N MET A 148 -24.70 -1.66 21.44
CA MET A 148 -23.31 -1.82 21.93
C MET A 148 -23.21 -1.57 23.44
N THR A 149 -23.93 -0.57 23.96
CA THR A 149 -23.96 -0.29 25.41
C THR A 149 -24.57 -1.46 26.18
N ILE A 150 -25.71 -1.99 25.73
CA ILE A 150 -26.36 -3.17 26.34
C ILE A 150 -25.42 -4.37 26.30
N SER A 151 -24.78 -4.61 25.16
CA SER A 151 -23.79 -5.67 24.99
C SER A 151 -22.66 -5.55 26.01
N ASN A 152 -22.04 -4.38 26.10
CA ASN A 152 -20.90 -4.14 26.98
C ASN A 152 -21.28 -4.23 28.46
N VAL A 153 -22.43 -3.68 28.86
CA VAL A 153 -22.97 -3.84 30.23
C VAL A 153 -23.14 -5.31 30.56
N SER A 154 -23.72 -6.08 29.64
CA SER A 154 -23.98 -7.49 29.87
C SER A 154 -22.71 -8.35 29.91
N GLY A 155 -21.73 -8.06 29.05
CA GLY A 155 -20.42 -8.71 29.06
C GLY A 155 -19.63 -8.43 30.34
N THR A 156 -19.61 -7.17 30.78
CA THR A 156 -19.02 -6.77 32.06
C THR A 156 -19.71 -7.48 33.22
N MET A 157 -21.05 -7.48 33.25
CA MET A 157 -21.82 -8.22 34.26
C MET A 157 -21.45 -9.71 34.29
N SER A 158 -21.38 -10.38 33.13
CA SER A 158 -21.03 -11.80 33.06
C SER A 158 -19.65 -12.10 33.67
N THR A 159 -18.67 -11.24 33.39
CA THR A 159 -17.30 -11.36 33.90
C THR A 159 -17.24 -11.14 35.41
N TRP A 160 -17.86 -10.07 35.91
CA TRP A 160 -17.92 -9.76 37.33
C TRP A 160 -18.68 -10.82 38.13
N LEU A 161 -19.78 -11.34 37.60
CA LEU A 161 -20.53 -12.43 38.24
C LEU A 161 -19.70 -13.71 38.31
N THR A 162 -18.91 -14.01 37.28
CA THR A 162 -17.99 -15.15 37.31
C THR A 162 -16.97 -14.98 38.44
N LEU A 163 -16.33 -13.81 38.55
CA LEU A 163 -15.41 -13.49 39.64
C LEU A 163 -16.06 -13.64 41.01
N MET A 164 -17.27 -13.11 41.20
CA MET A 164 -17.99 -13.20 42.49
C MET A 164 -18.26 -14.65 42.89
N VAL A 165 -18.69 -15.50 41.95
CA VAL A 165 -18.90 -16.94 42.20
C VAL A 165 -17.58 -17.64 42.55
N THR A 166 -16.48 -17.29 41.88
CA THR A 166 -15.15 -17.85 42.18
C THR A 166 -14.68 -17.44 43.56
N MET A 167 -14.79 -16.15 43.92
CA MET A 167 -14.43 -15.63 45.24
C MET A 167 -15.30 -16.25 46.35
N GLU A 168 -16.60 -16.37 46.11
CA GLU A 168 -17.52 -17.02 47.03
C GLU A 168 -17.11 -18.48 47.28
N THR A 169 -16.73 -19.20 46.22
CA THR A 169 -16.24 -20.57 46.32
C THR A 169 -14.93 -20.66 47.09
N VAL A 170 -13.98 -19.75 46.86
CA VAL A 170 -12.75 -19.66 47.67
C VAL A 170 -13.08 -19.45 49.14
N MET A 171 -13.95 -18.49 49.48
CA MET A 171 -14.33 -18.20 50.87
C MET A 171 -15.05 -19.39 51.53
N CYS A 172 -15.88 -20.11 50.78
CA CYS A 172 -16.54 -21.33 51.25
C CYS A 172 -15.54 -22.43 51.61
N ILE A 173 -14.47 -22.57 50.83
CA ILE A 173 -13.42 -23.58 51.06
C ILE A 173 -12.43 -23.09 52.15
N MET A 174 -12.06 -21.81 52.15
CA MET A 174 -11.04 -21.24 53.01
C MET A 174 -11.53 -20.97 54.42
N THR A 175 -12.72 -20.37 54.57
CA THR A 175 -13.24 -19.82 55.82
C THR A 175 -14.74 -20.14 56.01
N PRO A 176 -15.14 -21.42 56.17
CA PRO A 176 -16.55 -21.85 56.12
C PRO A 176 -17.45 -21.28 57.23
N PHE A 177 -16.89 -20.89 58.39
CA PHE A 177 -17.65 -20.28 59.49
C PHE A 177 -17.94 -18.78 59.25
N ILE A 178 -16.96 -18.04 58.71
CA ILE A 178 -17.10 -16.64 58.32
C ILE A 178 -18.04 -16.54 57.11
N PHE A 179 -17.91 -17.47 56.17
CA PHE A 179 -18.72 -17.56 54.96
C PHE A 179 -20.24 -17.47 55.21
N ARG A 180 -20.77 -18.21 56.20
CA ARG A 180 -22.20 -18.20 56.52
C ARG A 180 -22.71 -16.85 57.07
N LYS A 181 -21.82 -16.02 57.63
CA LYS A 181 -22.18 -14.71 58.20
C LYS A 181 -22.34 -13.63 57.14
N TYR A 182 -21.57 -13.70 56.04
CA TYR A 182 -21.49 -12.64 55.03
C TYR A 182 -22.21 -12.98 53.72
N CYS A 183 -22.30 -14.25 53.31
CA CYS A 183 -22.98 -14.66 52.08
C CYS A 183 -24.47 -14.94 52.33
N THR A 184 -25.25 -13.89 52.56
CA THR A 184 -26.72 -13.96 52.69
C THR A 184 -27.42 -13.61 51.37
N LYS A 185 -28.66 -14.09 51.19
CA LYS A 185 -29.51 -13.73 50.03
C LYS A 185 -29.64 -12.22 49.86
N ARG A 186 -29.69 -11.46 50.97
CA ARG A 186 -29.75 -9.99 50.96
C ARG A 186 -28.47 -9.37 50.41
N MET A 187 -27.31 -9.88 50.83
CA MET A 187 -26.01 -9.40 50.33
C MET A 187 -25.81 -9.72 48.85
N THR A 188 -26.20 -10.92 48.40
CA THR A 188 -26.18 -11.30 46.98
C THR A 188 -26.99 -10.31 46.12
N TRP A 189 -28.19 -9.93 46.56
CA TRP A 189 -29.00 -8.93 45.86
C TRP A 189 -28.35 -7.55 45.82
N ILE A 190 -27.75 -7.10 46.93
CA ILE A 190 -27.03 -5.82 46.97
C ILE A 190 -25.87 -5.82 45.97
N VAL A 191 -25.06 -6.87 45.94
CA VAL A 191 -23.94 -7.00 45.00
C VAL A 191 -24.42 -7.02 43.55
N LEU A 192 -25.49 -7.76 43.24
CA LEU A 192 -26.07 -7.79 41.89
C LEU A 192 -26.49 -6.39 41.40
N VAL A 193 -27.18 -5.64 42.27
CA VAL A 193 -27.66 -4.29 41.94
C VAL A 193 -26.47 -3.33 41.76
N LEU A 194 -25.50 -3.34 42.68
CA LEU A 194 -24.32 -2.48 42.58
C LEU A 194 -23.48 -2.78 41.35
N SER A 195 -23.26 -4.05 41.01
CA SER A 195 -22.54 -4.45 39.80
C SER A 195 -23.24 -3.97 38.54
N PHE A 196 -24.58 -4.04 38.50
CA PHE A 196 -25.35 -3.54 37.37
C PHE A 196 -25.16 -2.02 37.20
N PHE A 197 -25.31 -1.25 38.27
CA PHE A 197 -25.08 0.21 38.22
C PHE A 197 -23.66 0.58 37.81
N ALA A 198 -22.65 -0.12 38.34
CA ALA A 198 -21.26 0.11 37.98
C ALA A 198 -20.98 -0.19 36.50
N ALA A 199 -21.50 -1.31 35.98
CA ALA A 199 -21.39 -1.66 34.57
C ALA A 199 -22.13 -0.64 33.68
N SER A 200 -23.34 -0.23 34.05
CA SER A 200 -24.08 0.81 33.32
C SER A 200 -23.33 2.13 33.28
N LEU A 201 -22.76 2.58 34.41
CA LEU A 201 -22.01 3.83 34.49
C LEU A 201 -20.74 3.78 33.63
N LEU A 202 -20.06 2.64 33.57
CA LEU A 202 -18.87 2.46 32.74
C LEU A 202 -19.17 2.60 31.24
N HIS A 203 -20.32 2.10 30.79
CA HIS A 203 -20.64 1.99 29.36
C HIS A 203 -21.60 3.07 28.84
N VAL A 204 -22.32 3.80 29.70
CA VAL A 204 -23.24 4.87 29.27
C VAL A 204 -22.53 5.97 28.47
N ALA A 205 -21.23 6.17 28.72
CA ALA A 205 -20.40 7.11 27.99
C ALA A 205 -20.40 6.86 26.47
N ILE A 206 -20.57 5.62 26.00
CA ILE A 206 -20.64 5.29 24.57
C ILE A 206 -21.80 6.02 23.90
N VAL A 207 -22.98 6.04 24.54
CA VAL A 207 -24.18 6.70 24.00
C VAL A 207 -23.98 8.21 23.94
N ILE A 208 -23.26 8.77 24.91
CA ILE A 208 -23.00 10.21 24.99
C ILE A 208 -21.98 10.65 23.93
N VAL A 209 -20.97 9.82 23.66
CA VAL A 209 -19.82 10.16 22.82
C VAL A 209 -20.03 9.78 21.35
N THR A 210 -20.90 8.81 21.05
CA THR A 210 -21.15 8.32 19.69
C THR A 210 -22.34 9.03 19.06
N ASP A 211 -22.06 10.04 18.23
CA ASP A 211 -23.08 10.71 17.41
C ASP A 211 -23.12 10.08 16.00
N VAL A 212 -24.28 9.56 15.60
CA VAL A 212 -24.49 8.94 14.28
C VAL A 212 -25.26 9.91 13.41
N GLN A 213 -24.65 10.32 12.30
CA GLN A 213 -25.21 11.30 11.38
C GLN A 213 -25.62 10.67 10.07
N GLU A 214 -26.75 11.11 9.54
CA GLU A 214 -27.17 10.84 8.17
C GLU A 214 -26.61 11.92 7.25
N ILE A 215 -25.88 11.48 6.23
CA ILE A 215 -25.20 12.30 5.23
C ILE A 215 -25.88 12.03 3.90
N ILE A 216 -26.38 13.07 3.26
CA ILE A 216 -26.86 12.97 1.89
C ILE A 216 -25.69 13.06 0.91
N GLN A 217 -25.69 12.17 -0.09
CA GLN A 217 -24.83 12.21 -1.25
C GLN A 217 -25.66 12.34 -2.52
N VAL A 218 -25.21 13.19 -3.44
CA VAL A 218 -25.77 13.33 -4.78
C VAL A 218 -24.99 12.42 -5.71
N LYS A 219 -25.67 11.52 -6.41
CA LYS A 219 -25.05 10.52 -7.30
C LYS A 219 -25.58 10.66 -8.71
N GLU A 220 -24.67 10.59 -9.68
CA GLU A 220 -25.01 10.46 -11.10
C GLU A 220 -25.27 8.97 -11.42
N TYR A 221 -26.29 8.70 -12.23
CA TYR A 221 -26.67 7.39 -12.73
C TYR A 221 -26.72 7.44 -14.25
N SER A 222 -25.97 6.57 -14.93
CA SER A 222 -25.90 6.48 -16.39
C SER A 222 -26.52 5.18 -16.88
N HIS A 223 -27.50 5.26 -17.78
CA HIS A 223 -28.13 4.07 -18.35
C HIS A 223 -27.36 3.59 -19.59
N ASN A 224 -26.58 2.51 -19.45
CA ASN A 224 -25.71 1.95 -20.49
C ASN A 224 -24.58 2.90 -20.93
N PHE A 225 -23.33 2.43 -20.88
CA PHE A 225 -22.12 3.16 -21.29
C PHE A 225 -22.08 3.58 -22.79
N LYS A 226 -23.14 3.35 -23.57
CA LYS A 226 -23.16 3.52 -25.04
C LYS A 226 -24.07 4.63 -25.57
N MET A 227 -24.84 5.35 -24.73
CA MET A 227 -25.68 6.46 -25.21
C MET A 227 -25.42 7.74 -24.41
N GLU A 228 -24.83 8.73 -25.09
CA GLU A 228 -24.75 10.12 -24.62
C GLU A 228 -26.17 10.67 -24.42
N GLY A 229 -26.43 11.23 -23.23
CA GLY A 229 -27.69 11.91 -22.90
C GLY A 229 -28.62 11.20 -21.91
N SER A 230 -28.23 10.08 -21.30
CA SER A 230 -29.06 9.34 -20.33
C SER A 230 -28.49 9.36 -18.90
N VAL A 231 -27.79 10.43 -18.53
CA VAL A 231 -27.32 10.63 -17.16
C VAL A 231 -28.37 11.40 -16.36
N CYS A 232 -28.76 10.86 -15.22
CA CYS A 232 -29.65 11.52 -14.27
C CYS A 232 -29.03 11.49 -12.87
N TRP A 233 -29.45 12.39 -11.98
CA TRP A 233 -28.98 12.39 -10.59
C TRP A 233 -30.04 11.90 -9.61
N PHE A 234 -29.59 11.23 -8.56
CA PHE A 234 -30.44 10.82 -7.45
C PHE A 234 -29.75 11.08 -6.11
N ILE A 235 -30.55 11.06 -5.05
CA ILE A 235 -30.10 11.28 -3.69
C ILE A 235 -29.96 9.93 -3.01
N GLN A 236 -28.80 9.69 -2.41
CA GLN A 236 -28.53 8.52 -1.59
C GLN A 236 -28.11 8.94 -0.19
N SER A 237 -28.68 8.31 0.83
CA SER A 237 -28.39 8.57 2.24
C SER A 237 -27.35 7.60 2.77
N VAL A 238 -26.42 8.11 3.58
CA VAL A 238 -25.30 7.38 4.16
C VAL A 238 -25.23 7.68 5.65
N PHE A 239 -25.08 6.67 6.50
CA PHE A 239 -24.83 6.89 7.92
C PHE A 239 -23.33 6.88 8.23
N ARG A 240 -22.88 7.82 9.08
CA ARG A 240 -21.49 7.90 9.56
C ARG A 240 -21.44 8.32 11.02
N VAL A 241 -20.50 7.76 11.78
CA VAL A 241 -20.18 8.23 13.14
C VAL A 241 -19.36 9.53 13.05
N ARG A 242 -19.79 10.59 13.74
CA ARG A 242 -19.09 11.87 13.80
C ARG A 242 -17.85 11.77 14.69
N ASN A 243 -16.67 12.00 14.12
CA ASN A 243 -15.42 12.06 14.87
C ASN A 243 -15.22 13.49 15.42
N ASN A 244 -15.53 13.68 16.71
CA ASN A 244 -15.14 14.89 17.44
C ASN A 244 -13.62 14.84 17.74
N PRO A 245 -12.84 15.93 17.70
CA PRO A 245 -11.43 15.90 18.15
C PRO A 245 -11.23 15.32 19.57
N ASN A 246 -12.21 15.46 20.46
CA ASN A 246 -12.18 14.82 21.78
C ASN A 246 -12.55 13.32 21.75
N TYR A 247 -13.21 12.84 20.68
CA TYR A 247 -13.66 11.47 20.54
C TYR A 247 -12.52 10.47 20.70
N GLU A 248 -11.35 10.75 20.13
CA GLU A 248 -10.21 9.84 20.19
C GLU A 248 -9.64 9.71 21.62
N ILE A 249 -9.65 10.81 22.39
CA ILE A 249 -9.26 10.81 23.81
C ILE A 249 -10.27 9.98 24.62
N TYR A 250 -11.56 10.22 24.42
CA TYR A 250 -12.62 9.46 25.09
C TYR A 250 -12.60 7.98 24.69
N ARG A 251 -12.42 7.65 23.42
CA ARG A 251 -12.30 6.28 22.88
C ARG A 251 -11.15 5.56 23.57
N ARG A 252 -9.97 6.18 23.65
CA ARG A 252 -8.78 5.60 24.32
C ARG A 252 -8.99 5.42 25.81
N PHE A 253 -9.50 6.45 26.49
CA PHE A 253 -9.78 6.36 27.93
C PHE A 253 -10.81 5.28 28.24
N TYR A 254 -11.91 5.25 27.49
CA TYR A 254 -12.96 4.23 27.59
C TYR A 254 -12.43 2.83 27.31
N ALA A 255 -11.68 2.64 26.22
CA ALA A 255 -11.11 1.34 25.85
C ALA A 255 -10.11 0.84 26.92
N THR A 256 -9.23 1.72 27.40
CA THR A 256 -8.24 1.38 28.44
C THR A 256 -8.93 1.05 29.76
N THR A 257 -9.90 1.87 30.18
CA THR A 257 -10.63 1.68 31.45
C THR A 257 -11.48 0.41 31.40
N THR A 258 -12.19 0.19 30.29
CA THR A 258 -12.99 -1.02 30.08
C THR A 258 -12.10 -2.26 30.07
N MET A 259 -10.96 -2.23 29.38
CA MET A 259 -10.02 -3.35 29.37
C MET A 259 -9.50 -3.66 30.78
N ALA A 260 -9.11 -2.63 31.53
CA ALA A 260 -8.60 -2.81 32.88
C ALA A 260 -9.67 -3.40 33.82
N VAL A 261 -10.86 -2.78 33.86
CA VAL A 261 -11.89 -3.03 34.88
C VAL A 261 -12.79 -4.21 34.53
N SER A 262 -13.09 -4.42 33.24
CA SER A 262 -14.01 -5.49 32.81
C SER A 262 -13.30 -6.77 32.42
N ILE A 263 -11.99 -6.75 32.15
CA ILE A 263 -11.24 -7.91 31.65
C ILE A 263 -10.05 -8.20 32.54
N VAL A 264 -9.00 -7.37 32.51
CA VAL A 264 -7.69 -7.69 33.10
C VAL A 264 -7.77 -7.95 34.61
N ILE A 265 -8.35 -7.01 35.37
CA ILE A 265 -8.44 -7.14 36.84
C ILE A 265 -9.27 -8.36 37.25
N PRO A 266 -10.50 -8.57 36.72
CA PRO A 266 -11.27 -9.77 37.02
C PRO A 266 -10.58 -11.07 36.63
N THR A 267 -9.94 -11.14 35.46
CA THR A 267 -9.23 -12.34 34.99
C THR A 267 -8.07 -12.71 35.91
N ILE A 268 -7.24 -11.73 36.30
CA ILE A 268 -6.12 -11.96 37.25
C ILE A 268 -6.69 -12.43 38.60
N ALA A 269 -7.73 -11.77 39.11
CA ALA A 269 -8.34 -12.15 40.38
C ALA A 269 -8.93 -13.56 40.34
N MET A 270 -9.59 -13.95 39.23
CA MET A 270 -10.09 -15.30 39.01
C MET A 270 -8.97 -16.34 38.96
N LEU A 271 -7.85 -16.02 38.30
CA LEU A 271 -6.69 -16.92 38.23
C LEU A 271 -6.08 -17.17 39.62
N VAL A 272 -5.88 -16.12 40.41
CA VAL A 272 -5.42 -16.22 41.80
C VAL A 272 -6.40 -17.06 42.63
N CYS A 273 -7.70 -16.80 42.52
CA CYS A 273 -8.72 -17.57 43.22
C CYS A 273 -8.71 -19.05 42.81
N THR A 274 -8.59 -19.37 41.53
CA THR A 274 -8.52 -20.75 41.04
C THR A 274 -7.27 -21.47 41.55
N LEU A 275 -6.10 -20.81 41.59
CA LEU A 275 -4.88 -21.39 42.17
C LEU A 275 -5.05 -21.70 43.67
N LEU A 276 -5.75 -20.84 44.42
CA LEU A 276 -6.06 -21.09 45.84
C LEU A 276 -7.01 -22.29 46.01
N ILE A 277 -8.00 -22.44 45.12
CA ILE A 277 -8.91 -23.61 45.10
C ILE A 277 -8.10 -24.89 44.85
N ILE A 278 -7.29 -24.92 43.79
CA ILE A 278 -6.48 -26.10 43.41
C ILE A 278 -5.52 -26.48 44.54
N LYS A 279 -4.71 -25.53 45.04
CA LYS A 279 -3.73 -25.79 46.11
C LYS A 279 -4.39 -26.45 47.32
N LYS A 280 -5.59 -26.00 47.71
CA LYS A 280 -6.28 -26.54 48.89
C LYS A 280 -7.00 -27.87 48.64
N PHE A 281 -7.48 -28.13 47.41
CA PHE A 281 -8.08 -29.41 47.02
C PHE A 281 -7.04 -30.53 46.81
N THR A 282 -5.83 -30.20 46.33
CA THR A 282 -4.74 -31.18 46.12
C THR A 282 -4.04 -31.56 47.44
N LEU A 283 -4.08 -30.70 48.46
CA LEU A 283 -3.34 -30.90 49.73
C LEU A 283 -4.15 -31.55 50.87
N LYS A 284 -5.47 -31.63 50.78
CA LYS A 284 -6.30 -32.28 51.81
C LYS A 284 -7.42 -33.06 51.12
N ASN A 285 -7.60 -34.33 51.50
CA ASN A 285 -8.75 -35.18 51.18
C ASN A 285 -10.08 -34.61 51.75
N LEU A 286 -10.45 -33.39 51.36
CA LEU A 286 -11.65 -32.63 51.73
C LEU A 286 -12.92 -33.17 51.05
N GLY A 287 -12.79 -34.20 50.21
CA GLY A 287 -13.91 -34.87 49.54
C GLY A 287 -14.96 -35.43 50.50
N ALA A 288 -14.60 -35.77 51.75
CA ALA A 288 -15.54 -36.34 52.72
C ALA A 288 -16.38 -35.31 53.48
N THR A 289 -15.98 -34.02 53.50
CA THR A 289 -16.55 -33.00 54.41
C THR A 289 -17.68 -32.16 53.80
N PHE A 290 -17.90 -32.25 52.49
CA PHE A 290 -18.93 -31.47 51.79
C PHE A 290 -20.12 -32.33 51.38
N SER A 291 -21.34 -31.79 51.53
CA SER A 291 -22.55 -32.40 50.98
C SER A 291 -22.47 -32.51 49.45
N GLN A 292 -23.16 -33.49 48.87
CA GLN A 292 -23.19 -33.66 47.40
C GLN A 292 -23.63 -32.38 46.67
N ARG A 293 -24.59 -31.66 47.25
CA ARG A 293 -25.06 -30.36 46.76
C ARG A 293 -23.92 -29.33 46.67
N ARG A 294 -23.06 -29.25 47.69
CA ARG A 294 -21.90 -28.33 47.67
C ARG A 294 -20.85 -28.75 46.66
N LYS A 295 -20.58 -30.05 46.53
CA LYS A 295 -19.65 -30.56 45.50
C LYS A 295 -20.13 -30.20 44.09
N CYS A 296 -21.42 -30.29 43.84
CA CYS A 296 -22.03 -29.89 42.58
C CYS A 296 -21.81 -28.39 42.29
N VAL A 297 -22.13 -27.51 43.24
CA VAL A 297 -21.92 -26.04 43.10
C VAL A 297 -20.46 -25.67 42.88
N ILE A 298 -19.53 -26.33 43.58
CA ILE A 298 -18.08 -26.10 43.40
C ILE A 298 -17.65 -26.52 41.99
N ARG A 299 -18.08 -27.70 41.51
CA ARG A 299 -17.76 -28.16 40.14
C ARG A 299 -18.31 -27.22 39.07
N MET A 300 -19.54 -26.74 39.25
CA MET A 300 -20.16 -25.78 38.34
C MET A 300 -19.39 -24.46 38.33
N THR A 301 -18.94 -23.99 39.49
CA THR A 301 -18.11 -22.79 39.60
C THR A 301 -16.78 -22.98 38.88
N VAL A 302 -16.06 -24.07 39.18
CA VAL A 302 -14.77 -24.37 38.55
C VAL A 302 -14.91 -24.47 37.03
N ALA A 303 -15.94 -25.16 36.54
CA ALA A 303 -16.23 -25.23 35.11
C ALA A 303 -16.49 -23.84 34.52
N THR A 304 -17.32 -23.02 35.18
CA THR A 304 -17.64 -21.66 34.72
C THR A 304 -16.41 -20.74 34.69
N THR A 305 -15.58 -20.80 35.73
CA THR A 305 -14.33 -20.02 35.81
C THR A 305 -13.31 -20.49 34.79
N ALA A 306 -13.18 -21.81 34.57
CA ALA A 306 -12.30 -22.37 33.55
C ALA A 306 -12.76 -21.95 32.15
N THR A 307 -14.05 -22.04 31.83
CA THR A 307 -14.57 -21.59 30.53
C THR A 307 -14.25 -20.11 30.29
N HIS A 308 -14.41 -19.26 31.31
CA HIS A 308 -14.06 -17.85 31.18
C HIS A 308 -12.55 -17.65 30.99
N LEU A 309 -11.68 -18.34 31.75
CA LEU A 309 -10.22 -18.17 31.67
C LEU A 309 -9.62 -18.72 30.37
N PHE A 310 -10.16 -19.81 29.80
CA PHE A 310 -9.60 -20.45 28.61
C PHE A 310 -10.18 -19.93 27.30
N PHE A 311 -11.45 -19.50 27.28
CA PHE A 311 -12.14 -19.12 26.05
C PHE A 311 -12.49 -17.63 26.01
N GLU A 312 -13.06 -17.06 27.08
CA GLU A 312 -13.50 -15.66 27.06
C GLU A 312 -12.33 -14.68 27.31
N GLY A 313 -11.48 -14.95 28.30
CA GLY A 313 -10.38 -14.08 28.72
C GLY A 313 -9.36 -13.79 27.59
N PRO A 314 -8.74 -14.81 26.99
CA PRO A 314 -7.76 -14.63 25.92
C PRO A 314 -8.35 -13.92 24.69
N ALA A 315 -9.56 -14.29 24.25
CA ALA A 315 -10.23 -13.65 23.14
C ALA A 315 -10.48 -12.15 23.40
N THR A 316 -10.93 -11.80 24.61
CA THR A 316 -11.22 -10.41 24.96
C THR A 316 -9.93 -9.58 25.16
N LEU A 317 -8.85 -10.20 25.65
CA LEU A 317 -7.50 -9.61 25.73
C LEU A 317 -6.93 -9.32 24.35
N THR A 318 -7.05 -10.25 23.39
CA THR A 318 -6.59 -10.06 22.02
C THR A 318 -7.37 -8.93 21.31
N HIS A 319 -8.70 -8.90 21.44
CA HIS A 319 -9.51 -7.81 20.89
C HIS A 319 -9.17 -6.46 21.53
N SER A 320 -8.92 -6.42 22.84
CA SER A 320 -8.57 -5.18 23.53
C SER A 320 -7.14 -4.72 23.19
N ALA A 321 -6.19 -5.65 23.04
CA ALA A 321 -4.84 -5.35 22.58
C ALA A 321 -4.84 -4.81 21.14
N SER A 322 -5.65 -5.41 20.26
CA SER A 322 -5.89 -4.89 18.90
C SER A 322 -6.53 -3.50 18.92
N ALA A 323 -7.48 -3.23 19.83
CA ALA A 323 -8.09 -1.90 19.99
C ALA A 323 -7.13 -0.85 20.60
N ILE A 324 -6.04 -1.28 21.25
CA ILE A 324 -4.97 -0.42 21.81
C ILE A 324 -3.82 -0.26 20.82
N GLN A 325 -3.70 -1.14 19.84
CA GLN A 325 -2.75 -0.99 18.75
C GLN A 325 -3.07 0.34 18.06
N LYS A 326 -2.12 1.29 18.12
CA LYS A 326 -2.27 2.60 17.48
C LYS A 326 -2.57 2.37 16.01
N GLU A 327 -3.81 2.59 15.59
CA GLU A 327 -4.14 2.77 14.17
C GLU A 327 -3.27 3.94 13.68
N THR A 328 -2.23 3.61 12.91
CA THR A 328 -1.38 4.63 12.31
C THR A 328 -2.10 5.12 11.08
N ILE A 329 -2.71 6.30 11.20
CA ILE A 329 -3.40 6.93 10.09
C ILE A 329 -2.36 7.57 9.18
N VAL A 330 -2.45 7.29 7.89
CA VAL A 330 -1.65 7.92 6.84
C VAL A 330 -2.57 8.84 6.03
N ASP A 331 -2.17 10.10 5.91
CA ASP A 331 -2.85 11.10 5.08
C ASP A 331 -2.28 11.02 3.65
N GLY A 332 -3.17 10.76 2.68
CA GLY A 332 -2.85 10.73 1.26
C GLY A 332 -3.34 11.98 0.55
N TYR A 333 -2.43 12.72 -0.07
CA TYR A 333 -2.71 13.90 -0.88
C TYR A 333 -2.35 13.56 -2.33
N LEU A 334 -3.35 13.41 -3.19
CA LEU A 334 -3.19 12.85 -4.53
C LEU A 334 -3.41 13.92 -5.60
N GLY A 335 -2.64 13.86 -6.70
CA GLY A 335 -2.84 14.71 -7.88
C GLY A 335 -2.45 16.17 -7.69
N ILE A 336 -1.43 16.46 -6.87
CA ILE A 336 -0.93 17.81 -6.64
C ILE A 336 -0.13 18.27 -7.88
N PRO A 337 -0.53 19.36 -8.58
CA PRO A 337 0.24 19.86 -9.71
C PRO A 337 1.54 20.50 -9.21
N TYR A 338 2.69 20.03 -9.70
CA TYR A 338 3.99 20.66 -9.42
C TYR A 338 4.47 21.56 -10.57
N ALA A 339 3.85 21.43 -11.75
CA ALA A 339 4.18 22.21 -12.94
C ALA A 339 2.92 22.78 -13.61
N LYS A 340 3.11 23.80 -14.46
CA LYS A 340 2.11 24.25 -15.43
C LYS A 340 1.85 23.16 -16.48
N PRO A 341 0.64 23.10 -17.07
CA PRO A 341 0.34 22.22 -18.19
C PRO A 341 1.40 22.35 -19.31
N PRO A 342 2.07 21.26 -19.72
CA PRO A 342 3.13 21.29 -20.74
C PRO A 342 2.54 21.28 -22.17
N VAL A 343 1.53 22.12 -22.43
CA VAL A 343 0.80 22.20 -23.70
C VAL A 343 0.92 23.59 -24.32
N GLY A 344 0.49 23.73 -25.58
CA GLY A 344 0.57 25.00 -26.32
C GLY A 344 2.01 25.51 -26.40
N GLU A 345 2.24 26.74 -25.93
CA GLU A 345 3.58 27.34 -25.92
C GLU A 345 4.58 26.68 -24.97
N LEU A 346 4.12 25.88 -24.00
CA LEU A 346 4.98 25.13 -23.07
C LEU A 346 5.27 23.71 -23.54
N ARG A 347 4.63 23.28 -24.63
CA ARG A 347 4.88 21.96 -25.23
C ARG A 347 6.32 21.88 -25.72
N PHE A 348 7.00 20.78 -25.35
CA PHE A 348 8.42 20.54 -25.66
C PHE A 348 9.40 21.57 -25.09
N LYS A 349 9.02 22.26 -24.01
CA LYS A 349 9.93 23.11 -23.22
C LYS A 349 10.18 22.50 -21.85
N LYS A 350 11.25 22.98 -21.19
CA LYS A 350 11.49 22.69 -19.76
C LYS A 350 10.23 23.04 -18.95
N PRO A 351 9.88 22.25 -17.93
CA PRO A 351 8.68 22.48 -17.15
C PRO A 351 8.80 23.75 -16.33
N VAL A 352 7.66 24.40 -16.11
CA VAL A 352 7.56 25.64 -15.33
C VAL A 352 6.75 25.34 -14.09
N ALA A 353 7.19 25.83 -12.92
CA ALA A 353 6.49 25.64 -11.65
C ALA A 353 5.01 26.04 -11.75
N ALA A 354 4.15 25.25 -11.11
CA ALA A 354 2.70 25.52 -11.07
C ALA A 354 2.41 26.93 -10.52
N ASP A 355 1.35 27.55 -11.03
CA ASP A 355 0.89 28.84 -10.51
C ASP A 355 0.38 28.70 -9.08
N LYS A 356 0.59 29.74 -8.26
CA LYS A 356 0.02 29.79 -6.91
C LYS A 356 -1.50 29.95 -7.01
N TRP A 357 -2.24 29.17 -6.21
CA TRP A 357 -3.70 29.27 -6.11
C TRP A 357 -4.10 29.80 -4.73
N ALA A 358 -5.19 30.58 -4.67
CA ALA A 358 -5.69 31.18 -3.42
C ALA A 358 -6.66 30.24 -2.67
N GLU A 359 -7.51 29.53 -3.41
CA GLU A 359 -8.51 28.64 -2.83
C GLU A 359 -7.97 27.21 -2.65
N PRO A 360 -8.33 26.49 -1.56
CA PRO A 360 -7.92 25.11 -1.37
C PRO A 360 -8.24 24.23 -2.59
N ARG A 361 -7.25 23.44 -3.03
CA ARG A 361 -7.40 22.50 -4.15
C ARG A 361 -7.71 21.10 -3.63
N ASP A 362 -8.69 20.47 -4.24
CA ASP A 362 -9.06 19.08 -3.95
C ASP A 362 -7.96 18.10 -4.44
N CYS A 363 -7.31 17.42 -3.50
CA CYS A 363 -6.20 16.49 -3.76
C CYS A 363 -6.50 15.09 -3.20
N TYR A 364 -7.59 14.46 -3.65
CA TYR A 364 -8.04 13.14 -3.18
C TYR A 364 -8.14 12.08 -4.30
N LYS A 365 -7.73 12.43 -5.53
CA LYS A 365 -7.64 11.52 -6.67
C LYS A 365 -6.27 11.66 -7.32
N TYR A 366 -5.75 10.57 -7.86
CA TYR A 366 -4.54 10.63 -8.66
C TYR A 366 -4.72 11.58 -9.86
N GLY A 367 -3.63 12.23 -10.23
CA GLY A 367 -3.54 12.91 -11.52
C GLY A 367 -3.47 11.89 -12.67
N PRO A 368 -3.88 12.29 -13.89
CA PRO A 368 -3.79 11.43 -15.05
C PRO A 368 -2.33 11.09 -15.39
N ALA A 369 -2.14 9.95 -16.05
CA ALA A 369 -0.82 9.57 -16.56
C ALA A 369 -0.35 10.53 -17.66
N SER A 370 0.95 10.57 -17.92
CA SER A 370 1.44 11.21 -19.15
C SER A 370 1.05 10.39 -20.38
N ILE A 371 1.05 11.02 -21.55
CA ILE A 371 0.87 10.33 -22.82
C ILE A 371 1.95 9.27 -22.93
N GLN A 372 1.52 8.04 -23.20
CA GLN A 372 2.37 6.86 -23.23
C GLN A 372 2.57 6.42 -24.67
N THR A 373 3.71 5.83 -24.95
CA THR A 373 4.07 5.27 -26.26
C THR A 373 4.46 3.81 -26.09
N GLY A 374 4.39 3.01 -27.16
CA GLY A 374 4.90 1.63 -27.13
C GLY A 374 3.84 0.54 -27.07
N GLY A 375 4.22 -0.66 -27.51
CA GLY A 375 3.31 -1.82 -27.57
C GLY A 375 2.75 -2.26 -26.20
N PHE A 376 3.44 -1.96 -25.10
CA PHE A 376 2.98 -2.30 -23.75
C PHE A 376 1.82 -1.41 -23.25
N SER A 377 1.72 -0.14 -23.69
CA SER A 377 0.58 0.72 -23.34
C SER A 377 -0.68 0.39 -24.12
N GLU A 378 -0.55 -0.11 -25.36
CA GLU A 378 -1.68 -0.41 -26.25
C GLU A 378 -2.44 -1.70 -25.89
N HIS A 379 -1.77 -2.66 -25.24
CA HIS A 379 -2.33 -3.99 -24.92
C HIS A 379 -2.67 -4.15 -23.42
N GLY A 380 -2.54 -3.10 -22.63
CA GLY A 380 -2.85 -3.10 -21.19
C GLY A 380 -4.36 -3.01 -20.89
N PRO A 381 -4.80 -3.37 -19.68
CA PRO A 381 -6.17 -3.14 -19.24
C PRO A 381 -6.51 -1.64 -19.22
N PRO A 382 -7.80 -1.26 -19.36
CA PRO A 382 -8.22 0.13 -19.27
C PRO A 382 -7.77 0.77 -17.96
N LYS A 383 -7.06 1.90 -18.04
CA LYS A 383 -6.61 2.64 -16.86
C LYS A 383 -7.77 3.43 -16.23
N GLU A 384 -7.87 3.41 -14.90
CA GLU A 384 -8.83 4.24 -14.16
C GLU A 384 -8.58 5.74 -14.40
N PHE A 385 -7.31 6.12 -14.54
CA PHE A 385 -6.86 7.48 -14.84
C PHE A 385 -6.21 7.50 -16.23
N PRO A 386 -6.96 7.83 -17.29
CA PRO A 386 -6.44 7.81 -18.65
C PRO A 386 -5.34 8.87 -18.85
N PRO A 387 -4.42 8.68 -19.81
CA PRO A 387 -3.41 9.67 -20.14
C PRO A 387 -4.00 11.03 -20.52
N ASP A 388 -3.40 12.12 -20.02
CA ASP A 388 -3.77 13.50 -20.35
C ASP A 388 -2.53 14.39 -20.33
N GLU A 389 -2.13 14.89 -21.51
CA GLU A 389 -0.95 15.74 -21.67
C GLU A 389 -1.02 17.01 -20.80
N ALA A 390 -2.19 17.65 -20.69
CA ALA A 390 -2.35 18.93 -20.02
C ALA A 390 -2.32 18.81 -18.49
N ALA A 391 -2.61 17.64 -17.94
CA ALA A 391 -2.78 17.44 -16.50
C ALA A 391 -1.83 16.40 -15.89
N CYS A 392 -0.89 15.85 -16.67
CA CYS A 392 -0.05 14.75 -16.20
C CYS A 392 1.05 15.12 -15.18
N LEU A 393 1.53 16.37 -15.14
CA LEU A 393 2.64 16.78 -14.26
C LEU A 393 2.19 17.00 -12.81
N THR A 394 1.90 15.88 -12.14
CA THR A 394 1.40 15.82 -10.77
C THR A 394 2.24 14.91 -9.89
N LEU A 395 2.14 15.12 -8.58
CA LEU A 395 2.73 14.26 -7.55
C LEU A 395 1.72 13.98 -6.44
N ASN A 396 2.06 13.00 -5.61
CA ASN A 396 1.23 12.52 -4.52
C ASN A 396 2.09 12.43 -3.26
N VAL A 397 1.51 12.72 -2.08
CA VAL A 397 2.20 12.68 -0.79
C VAL A 397 1.44 11.76 0.17
N PHE A 398 2.16 10.86 0.81
CA PHE A 398 1.65 9.95 1.84
C PHE A 398 2.40 10.21 3.14
N ALA A 399 1.70 10.78 4.13
CA ALA A 399 2.30 11.26 5.36
C ALA A 399 1.64 10.63 6.59
N PRO A 400 2.40 10.02 7.51
CA PRO A 400 1.86 9.56 8.79
C PRO A 400 1.34 10.72 9.64
N ARG A 401 0.07 10.66 10.07
CA ARG A 401 -0.60 11.74 10.79
C ARG A 401 -0.10 11.89 12.23
N ALA A 402 0.11 10.78 12.92
CA ALA A 402 0.54 10.81 14.32
C ALA A 402 1.96 11.40 14.40
N PRO A 403 2.34 12.14 15.45
CA PRO A 403 3.73 12.58 15.64
C PRO A 403 4.69 11.39 15.71
N SER A 404 5.90 11.57 15.17
CA SER A 404 6.94 10.54 15.23
C SER A 404 7.51 10.49 16.65
N ALA A 405 7.75 9.29 17.15
CA ALA A 405 8.50 9.09 18.40
C ALA A 405 10.02 9.15 18.17
N GLU A 406 10.46 9.05 16.92
CA GLU A 406 11.87 8.98 16.52
C GLU A 406 12.40 10.31 15.97
N PHE A 407 11.52 11.11 15.36
CA PHE A 407 11.83 12.38 14.72
C PHE A 407 10.89 13.47 15.27
N GLU A 408 11.38 14.29 16.21
CA GLU A 408 10.55 15.26 16.94
C GLU A 408 9.89 16.33 16.04
N ASN A 409 10.46 16.67 14.89
CA ASN A 409 9.97 17.77 14.03
C ASN A 409 9.64 17.37 12.59
N LYS A 410 10.52 16.64 11.90
CA LYS A 410 10.40 16.34 10.46
C LYS A 410 10.90 14.93 10.17
N ARG A 411 10.18 14.20 9.33
CA ARG A 411 10.51 12.81 8.96
C ARG A 411 11.37 12.74 7.70
N PRO A 412 12.23 11.72 7.57
CA PRO A 412 12.86 11.42 6.29
C PRO A 412 11.82 11.23 5.18
N VAL A 413 12.17 11.70 3.98
CA VAL A 413 11.28 11.69 2.81
C VAL A 413 11.83 10.69 1.80
N MET A 414 10.97 9.85 1.24
CA MET A 414 11.30 8.95 0.15
C MET A 414 10.51 9.35 -1.10
N VAL A 415 11.19 9.72 -2.18
CA VAL A 415 10.57 10.15 -3.45
C VAL A 415 10.73 9.04 -4.47
N PHE A 416 9.61 8.47 -4.93
CA PHE A 416 9.57 7.38 -5.89
C PHE A 416 9.42 7.88 -7.33
N VAL A 417 10.33 7.46 -8.20
CA VAL A 417 10.26 7.63 -9.65
C VAL A 417 9.85 6.30 -10.28
N HIS A 418 8.69 6.26 -10.94
CA HIS A 418 8.19 5.04 -11.56
C HIS A 418 9.02 4.64 -12.79
N GLY A 419 9.07 3.34 -13.05
CA GLY A 419 9.65 2.74 -14.26
C GLY A 419 8.73 2.83 -15.48
N GLY A 420 8.82 1.85 -16.38
CA GLY A 420 8.04 1.80 -17.62
C GLY A 420 8.81 2.24 -18.87
N CYS A 421 10.09 1.88 -18.95
CA CYS A 421 10.93 2.06 -20.14
C CYS A 421 11.01 3.51 -20.67
N PHE A 422 10.78 4.52 -19.82
CA PHE A 422 10.63 5.93 -20.22
C PHE A 422 9.45 6.20 -21.17
N GLU A 423 8.62 5.20 -21.48
CA GLU A 423 7.59 5.25 -22.52
C GLU A 423 6.18 5.07 -21.95
N PHE A 424 6.03 4.37 -20.82
CA PHE A 424 4.75 4.06 -20.21
C PHE A 424 4.81 4.07 -18.67
N ALA A 425 3.70 3.67 -18.04
CA ALA A 425 3.43 3.66 -16.59
C ALA A 425 3.03 5.03 -16.01
N SER A 426 2.68 5.05 -14.72
CA SER A 426 2.20 6.21 -13.96
C SER A 426 2.36 5.98 -12.47
N SER A 427 2.46 7.05 -11.68
CA SER A 427 2.34 7.00 -10.22
C SER A 427 1.00 6.44 -9.74
N SER A 428 -0.05 6.56 -10.56
CA SER A 428 -1.39 6.02 -10.29
C SER A 428 -1.50 4.50 -10.46
N ASP A 429 -0.49 3.84 -11.05
CA ASP A 429 -0.47 2.38 -11.19
C ASP A 429 -0.30 1.68 -9.83
N PHE A 430 0.14 2.43 -8.80
CA PHE A 430 0.26 1.95 -7.42
C PHE A 430 -0.97 2.38 -6.61
N CYS A 431 -1.73 1.41 -6.10
CA CYS A 431 -2.92 1.70 -5.30
C CYS A 431 -2.56 2.53 -4.05
N HIS A 432 -3.21 3.69 -3.90
CA HIS A 432 -2.96 4.60 -2.76
C HIS A 432 -3.26 3.94 -1.42
N TYR A 433 -4.26 3.05 -1.36
CA TYR A 433 -4.60 2.31 -0.13
C TYR A 433 -3.49 1.32 0.23
N SER A 434 -3.05 0.49 -0.73
CA SER A 434 -1.98 -0.49 -0.50
C SER A 434 -0.67 0.21 -0.11
N LEU A 435 -0.28 1.28 -0.82
CA LEU A 435 0.92 2.05 -0.53
C LEU A 435 0.88 2.69 0.87
N SER A 436 -0.26 3.20 1.30
CA SER A 436 -0.41 3.75 2.65
C SER A 436 -0.15 2.72 3.76
N GLY A 437 -0.27 1.42 3.45
CA GLY A 437 0.01 0.30 4.35
C GLY A 437 1.46 -0.20 4.36
N THR A 438 2.40 0.48 3.68
CA THR A 438 3.79 0.01 3.53
C THR A 438 4.83 0.96 4.12
N LEU A 439 5.67 1.60 3.29
CA LEU A 439 6.74 2.51 3.68
C LEU A 439 6.27 3.63 4.64
N PRO A 440 5.11 4.30 4.44
CA PRO A 440 4.67 5.33 5.39
C PRO A 440 4.54 4.82 6.83
N LEU A 441 4.15 3.56 7.03
CA LEU A 441 4.06 2.94 8.37
C LEU A 441 5.44 2.74 9.04
N LYS A 442 6.52 2.85 8.27
CA LYS A 442 7.91 2.85 8.77
C LYS A 442 8.39 4.25 9.16
N ASP A 443 7.47 5.19 9.40
CA ASP A 443 7.75 6.54 9.91
C ASP A 443 8.60 7.40 8.95
N VAL A 444 8.25 7.33 7.66
CA VAL A 444 8.78 8.16 6.59
C VAL A 444 7.63 8.79 5.80
N VAL A 445 7.87 9.93 5.16
CA VAL A 445 6.93 10.51 4.18
C VAL A 445 7.28 9.94 2.81
N VAL A 446 6.27 9.49 2.06
CA VAL A 446 6.48 8.96 0.70
C VAL A 446 5.87 9.92 -0.32
N VAL A 447 6.62 10.23 -1.37
CA VAL A 447 6.16 11.02 -2.51
C VAL A 447 6.23 10.16 -3.76
N THR A 448 5.19 10.15 -4.59
CA THR A 448 5.22 9.54 -5.93
C THR A 448 4.91 10.61 -6.97
N LEU A 449 5.50 10.54 -8.17
CA LEU A 449 5.34 11.60 -9.18
C LEU A 449 5.17 11.03 -10.59
N ASN A 450 4.50 11.79 -11.43
CA ASN A 450 4.47 11.59 -12.89
C ASN A 450 5.48 12.51 -13.58
N TYR A 451 5.98 12.10 -14.74
CA TYR A 451 6.85 12.88 -15.64
C TYR A 451 6.48 12.60 -17.10
N ARG A 452 6.89 13.46 -18.04
CA ARG A 452 6.65 13.22 -19.48
C ARG A 452 7.39 11.98 -19.96
N LEU A 453 6.70 11.19 -20.78
CA LEU A 453 7.17 9.92 -21.31
C LEU A 453 7.29 9.95 -22.84
N GLY A 454 7.93 8.93 -23.39
CA GLY A 454 8.06 8.66 -24.81
C GLY A 454 8.63 9.85 -25.55
N VAL A 455 8.02 10.14 -26.70
CA VAL A 455 8.43 11.25 -27.55
C VAL A 455 8.27 12.60 -26.83
N LEU A 456 7.25 12.79 -25.98
CA LEU A 456 7.04 14.05 -25.26
C LEU A 456 8.12 14.33 -24.20
N GLY A 457 8.76 13.28 -23.69
CA GLY A 457 9.78 13.36 -22.64
C GLY A 457 11.21 13.37 -23.16
N PHE A 458 11.52 12.71 -24.28
CA PHE A 458 12.90 12.30 -24.59
C PHE A 458 13.31 12.43 -26.07
N LEU A 459 12.55 13.11 -26.90
CA LEU A 459 13.00 13.44 -28.26
C LEU A 459 14.15 14.46 -28.23
N THR A 460 14.97 14.48 -29.28
CA THR A 460 15.98 15.52 -29.52
C THR A 460 16.22 15.69 -31.01
N THR A 461 16.57 16.89 -31.45
CA THR A 461 17.10 17.14 -32.81
C THR A 461 18.60 16.91 -32.91
N GLY A 462 19.29 16.67 -31.79
CA GLY A 462 20.75 16.51 -31.73
C GLY A 462 21.54 17.82 -31.82
N ASP A 463 20.84 18.96 -31.81
CA ASP A 463 21.38 20.32 -31.91
C ASP A 463 20.61 21.27 -30.98
N ASP A 464 20.96 22.57 -31.02
CA ASP A 464 20.38 23.60 -30.15
C ASP A 464 18.89 23.90 -30.37
N VAL A 465 18.24 23.28 -31.37
CA VAL A 465 16.79 23.44 -31.58
C VAL A 465 16.00 22.70 -30.49
N CYS A 466 16.41 21.48 -30.14
CA CYS A 466 15.79 20.68 -29.09
C CYS A 466 16.77 19.67 -28.47
N HIS A 467 17.30 20.01 -27.29
CA HIS A 467 18.25 19.16 -26.54
C HIS A 467 17.65 17.85 -26.01
N GLY A 468 16.37 17.86 -25.64
CA GLY A 468 15.66 16.69 -25.10
C GLY A 468 15.61 16.62 -23.57
N ASN A 469 15.61 15.40 -23.02
CA ASN A 469 15.58 15.10 -21.58
C ASN A 469 14.48 15.78 -20.75
N LEU A 470 13.37 16.18 -21.38
CA LEU A 470 12.27 16.90 -20.74
C LEU A 470 11.62 16.13 -19.59
N GLY A 471 11.59 14.80 -19.65
CA GLY A 471 11.13 13.95 -18.55
C GLY A 471 12.06 14.01 -17.32
N LEU A 472 13.38 14.16 -17.50
CA LEU A 472 14.32 14.35 -16.39
C LEU A 472 14.20 15.77 -15.79
N TRP A 473 13.92 16.77 -16.63
CA TRP A 473 13.59 18.11 -16.17
C TRP A 473 12.30 18.15 -15.34
N ASP A 474 11.28 17.37 -15.71
CA ASP A 474 10.04 17.19 -14.93
C ASP A 474 10.33 16.63 -13.54
N GLN A 475 11.10 15.55 -13.48
CA GLN A 475 11.52 14.94 -12.22
C GLN A 475 12.33 15.92 -11.36
N THR A 476 13.21 16.72 -11.98
CA THR A 476 14.00 17.76 -11.31
C THR A 476 13.10 18.85 -10.70
N LEU A 477 12.09 19.31 -11.44
CA LEU A 477 11.13 20.29 -10.92
C LEU A 477 10.27 19.71 -9.78
N ALA A 478 9.86 18.44 -9.88
CA ALA A 478 9.16 17.76 -8.80
C ALA A 478 10.03 17.65 -7.53
N LEU A 479 11.35 17.40 -7.66
CA LEU A 479 12.28 17.42 -6.53
C LEU A 479 12.45 18.82 -5.93
N SER A 480 12.48 19.87 -6.76
CA SER A 480 12.45 21.26 -6.28
C SER A 480 11.17 21.56 -5.51
N TRP A 481 10.02 21.06 -5.97
CA TRP A 481 8.75 21.15 -5.24
C TRP A 481 8.84 20.46 -3.87
N VAL A 482 9.45 19.28 -3.81
CA VAL A 482 9.67 18.55 -2.54
C VAL A 482 10.53 19.40 -1.60
N GLN A 483 11.62 19.97 -2.09
CA GLN A 483 12.49 20.85 -1.28
C GLN A 483 11.73 22.06 -0.71
N GLU A 484 10.85 22.68 -1.49
CA GLU A 484 10.11 23.88 -1.08
C GLU A 484 8.92 23.57 -0.14
N HIS A 485 8.24 22.43 -0.32
CA HIS A 485 6.91 22.23 0.26
C HIS A 485 6.78 21.04 1.22
N ILE A 486 7.68 20.05 1.19
CA ILE A 486 7.45 18.78 1.91
C ILE A 486 7.39 18.94 3.43
N GLU A 487 8.00 20.01 3.96
CA GLU A 487 7.91 20.38 5.37
C GLU A 487 6.47 20.56 5.86
N SER A 488 5.58 21.08 5.00
CA SER A 488 4.17 21.27 5.31
C SER A 488 3.41 19.95 5.50
N PHE A 489 3.99 18.85 5.03
CA PHE A 489 3.47 17.48 5.18
C PHE A 489 4.21 16.71 6.29
N GLY A 490 5.06 17.38 7.06
CA GLY A 490 5.87 16.78 8.12
C GLY A 490 7.14 16.07 7.63
N GLY A 491 7.54 16.30 6.38
CA GLY A 491 8.80 15.77 5.83
C GLY A 491 10.00 16.70 6.07
N ASP A 492 11.20 16.15 6.04
CA ASP A 492 12.47 16.86 6.17
C ASP A 492 13.11 17.07 4.79
N PRO A 493 13.11 18.31 4.23
CA PRO A 493 13.74 18.58 2.93
C PRO A 493 15.26 18.30 2.95
N SER A 494 15.91 18.32 4.11
CA SER A 494 17.33 17.99 4.26
C SER A 494 17.61 16.49 4.30
N CYS A 495 16.58 15.64 4.39
CA CYS A 495 16.69 14.18 4.50
C CYS A 495 15.82 13.47 3.45
N VAL A 496 15.95 13.91 2.20
CA VAL A 496 15.27 13.31 1.04
C VAL A 496 16.10 12.15 0.48
N THR A 497 15.45 11.01 0.25
CA THR A 497 16.01 9.83 -0.43
C THR A 497 15.24 9.59 -1.72
N LEU A 498 15.92 9.65 -2.85
CA LEU A 498 15.34 9.38 -4.16
C LEU A 498 15.41 7.88 -4.46
N PHE A 499 14.33 7.25 -4.90
CA PHE A 499 14.34 5.84 -5.28
C PHE A 499 13.45 5.57 -6.48
N GLY A 500 13.75 4.52 -7.24
CA GLY A 500 12.99 4.22 -8.44
C GLY A 500 13.41 2.89 -9.03
N GLN A 501 12.54 2.32 -9.85
CA GLN A 501 12.69 0.97 -10.39
C GLN A 501 12.78 1.00 -11.92
N SER A 502 13.62 0.16 -12.52
CA SER A 502 13.80 0.08 -13.99
C SER A 502 14.23 1.41 -14.60
N ALA A 503 13.49 1.97 -15.57
CA ALA A 503 13.69 3.33 -16.08
C ALA A 503 13.64 4.41 -14.99
N GLY A 504 12.89 4.18 -13.91
CA GLY A 504 12.89 5.01 -12.71
C GLY A 504 14.20 4.89 -11.93
N GLY A 505 14.78 3.69 -11.85
CA GLY A 505 16.11 3.47 -11.26
C GLY A 505 17.21 4.13 -12.09
N ALA A 506 17.15 3.99 -13.42
CA ALA A 506 18.00 4.73 -14.34
C ALA A 506 17.86 6.25 -14.15
N SER A 507 16.63 6.76 -14.03
CA SER A 507 16.36 8.16 -13.73
C SER A 507 16.99 8.61 -12.41
N VAL A 508 16.83 7.83 -11.33
CA VAL A 508 17.43 8.12 -10.02
C VAL A 508 18.95 8.27 -10.12
N ASP A 509 19.59 7.36 -10.85
CA ASP A 509 21.04 7.40 -11.03
C ASP A 509 21.48 8.59 -11.90
N LEU A 510 20.75 8.87 -12.99
CA LEU A 510 20.96 10.04 -13.85
C LEU A 510 20.76 11.38 -13.12
N LEU A 511 19.73 11.50 -12.28
CA LEU A 511 19.48 12.66 -11.43
C LEU A 511 20.59 12.86 -10.38
N SER A 512 21.25 11.78 -9.94
CA SER A 512 22.38 11.89 -9.02
C SER A 512 23.68 12.37 -9.68
N LEU A 513 23.71 12.41 -11.02
CA LEU A 513 24.85 12.87 -11.83
C LEU A 513 24.68 14.34 -12.24
N SER A 514 23.48 14.72 -12.68
CA SER A 514 23.25 16.04 -13.26
C SER A 514 23.45 17.18 -12.25
N PRO A 515 24.17 18.26 -12.62
CA PRO A 515 24.34 19.42 -11.75
C PRO A 515 23.03 20.14 -11.43
N HIS A 516 21.96 19.91 -12.21
CA HIS A 516 20.65 20.54 -12.00
C HIS A 516 19.82 19.87 -10.91
N SER A 517 20.12 18.63 -10.53
CA SER A 517 19.28 17.82 -9.62
C SER A 517 20.02 17.11 -8.50
N ARG A 518 21.34 16.85 -8.65
CA ARG A 518 22.13 16.07 -7.68
C ARG A 518 22.15 16.62 -6.25
N ASP A 519 21.82 17.90 -6.08
CA ASP A 519 21.83 18.58 -4.77
C ASP A 519 20.44 18.66 -4.13
N LEU A 520 19.39 18.15 -4.79
CA LEU A 520 18.00 18.17 -4.29
C LEU A 520 17.63 16.99 -3.40
N PHE A 521 18.56 16.06 -3.14
CA PHE A 521 18.34 14.92 -2.26
C PHE A 521 19.64 14.47 -1.60
N LYS A 522 19.52 13.77 -0.48
CA LYS A 522 20.65 13.34 0.35
C LYS A 522 21.17 11.95 -0.03
N ARG A 523 20.28 11.03 -0.40
CA ARG A 523 20.60 9.62 -0.71
C ARG A 523 19.81 9.14 -1.90
N PHE A 524 20.25 8.05 -2.51
CA PHE A 524 19.55 7.50 -3.66
C PHE A 524 19.57 5.97 -3.73
N ILE A 525 18.52 5.41 -4.31
CA ILE A 525 18.30 3.97 -4.44
C ILE A 525 17.86 3.65 -5.88
N PRO A 526 18.80 3.42 -6.82
CA PRO A 526 18.47 2.86 -8.12
C PRO A 526 18.14 1.37 -7.95
N ILE A 527 16.96 0.95 -8.37
CA ILE A 527 16.51 -0.44 -8.27
C ILE A 527 16.39 -1.01 -9.68
N SER A 528 17.09 -2.11 -9.97
CA SER A 528 17.00 -2.82 -11.24
C SER A 528 17.14 -1.90 -12.47
N GLY A 529 18.01 -0.89 -12.37
CA GLY A 529 18.20 0.13 -13.39
C GLY A 529 19.17 1.20 -12.93
N SER A 530 20.04 1.67 -13.84
CA SER A 530 21.07 2.67 -13.55
C SER A 530 21.45 3.45 -14.82
N ALA A 531 22.26 4.50 -14.68
CA ALA A 531 22.75 5.28 -15.82
C ALA A 531 23.70 4.47 -16.73
N HIS A 532 24.24 3.35 -16.23
CA HIS A 532 25.13 2.45 -16.97
C HIS A 532 24.38 1.33 -17.70
N CYS A 533 23.06 1.19 -17.52
CA CYS A 533 22.27 0.22 -18.29
C CYS A 533 22.18 0.63 -19.76
N GLY A 534 22.29 -0.32 -20.69
CA GLY A 534 22.33 -0.04 -22.13
C GLY A 534 21.09 0.69 -22.67
N PHE A 535 19.94 0.56 -21.98
CA PHE A 535 18.69 1.23 -22.30
C PHE A 535 18.56 2.66 -21.73
N ALA A 536 19.41 3.07 -20.80
CA ALA A 536 19.22 4.26 -19.97
C ALA A 536 19.67 5.57 -20.63
N LEU A 537 20.65 5.50 -21.53
CA LEU A 537 21.18 6.67 -22.23
C LEU A 537 21.64 6.34 -23.65
N ARG A 538 21.51 7.31 -24.56
CA ARG A 538 22.11 7.32 -25.90
C ARG A 538 23.00 8.54 -26.13
N THR A 539 23.82 8.47 -27.17
CA THR A 539 24.48 9.65 -27.73
C THR A 539 23.43 10.57 -28.38
N PRO A 540 23.66 11.89 -28.41
CA PRO A 540 22.75 12.84 -29.06
C PRO A 540 22.48 12.49 -30.53
N GLU A 541 23.51 12.08 -31.26
CA GLU A 541 23.45 11.75 -32.68
C GLU A 541 22.51 10.56 -32.93
N ASN A 542 22.65 9.50 -32.12
CA ASN A 542 21.81 8.31 -32.24
C ASN A 542 20.36 8.60 -31.85
N GLN A 543 20.13 9.38 -30.79
CA GLN A 543 18.75 9.72 -30.39
C GLN A 543 18.08 10.67 -31.40
N ALA A 544 18.83 11.60 -32.00
CA ALA A 544 18.37 12.46 -33.08
C ALA A 544 18.02 11.67 -34.34
N LYS A 545 18.81 10.63 -34.67
CA LYS A 545 18.51 9.72 -35.77
C LYS A 545 17.19 8.97 -35.56
N VAL A 546 16.94 8.44 -34.35
CA VAL A 546 15.65 7.81 -34.03
C VAL A 546 14.50 8.80 -34.18
N PHE A 547 14.68 10.05 -33.72
CA PHE A 547 13.64 11.07 -33.87
C PHE A 547 13.35 11.40 -35.33
N ARG A 548 14.38 11.53 -36.17
CA ARG A 548 14.24 11.75 -37.62
C ARG A 548 13.48 10.60 -38.30
N GLU A 549 13.89 9.35 -38.05
CA GLU A 549 13.20 8.17 -38.59
C GLU A 549 11.73 8.13 -38.15
N PHE A 550 11.44 8.52 -36.90
CA PHE A 550 10.09 8.54 -36.37
C PHE A 550 9.19 9.58 -37.06
N VAL A 551 9.67 10.80 -37.30
CA VAL A 551 8.86 11.82 -37.99
C VAL A 551 8.71 11.53 -39.49
N GLU A 552 9.73 10.93 -40.12
CA GLU A 552 9.65 10.46 -41.52
C GLU A 552 8.60 9.36 -41.68
N HIS A 553 8.52 8.41 -40.73
CA HIS A 553 7.46 7.39 -40.68
C HIS A 553 6.05 8.01 -40.66
N HIS A 554 5.91 9.17 -40.01
CA HIS A 554 4.66 9.92 -39.94
C HIS A 554 4.46 10.95 -41.07
N GLY A 555 5.35 10.95 -42.08
CA GLY A 555 5.17 11.70 -43.32
C GLY A 555 5.92 13.03 -43.41
N PHE A 556 6.85 13.33 -42.50
CA PHE A 556 7.78 14.45 -42.67
C PHE A 556 8.76 14.17 -43.83
N LYS A 557 9.11 15.22 -44.60
CA LYS A 557 9.97 15.12 -45.81
C LYS A 557 11.02 16.23 -45.92
N GLY A 558 11.21 17.04 -44.88
CA GLY A 558 12.22 18.09 -44.86
C GLY A 558 13.56 17.57 -44.34
N ASP A 559 14.61 18.39 -44.46
CA ASP A 559 15.96 18.04 -44.02
C ASP A 559 16.49 18.91 -42.87
N ASP A 560 15.89 20.09 -42.66
CA ASP A 560 16.28 21.08 -41.65
C ASP A 560 15.67 20.77 -40.27
N SER A 561 16.48 20.92 -39.21
CA SER A 561 16.07 20.64 -37.82
C SER A 561 14.94 21.55 -37.33
N ASN A 562 14.90 22.83 -37.76
CA ASN A 562 13.81 23.73 -37.37
C ASN A 562 12.52 23.35 -38.07
N GLU A 563 12.56 23.06 -39.38
CA GLU A 563 11.39 22.59 -40.11
C GLU A 563 10.83 21.30 -39.51
N LEU A 564 11.72 20.36 -39.17
CA LEU A 564 11.39 19.10 -38.50
C LEU A 564 10.68 19.37 -37.17
N PHE A 565 11.30 20.18 -36.31
CA PHE A 565 10.75 20.47 -34.99
C PHE A 565 9.42 21.22 -35.07
N GLN A 566 9.25 22.16 -36.00
CA GLN A 566 7.97 22.86 -36.20
C GLN A 566 6.88 21.92 -36.72
N TRP A 567 7.19 21.04 -37.68
CA TRP A 567 6.25 20.02 -38.15
C TRP A 567 5.78 19.13 -37.00
N TYR A 568 6.72 18.68 -36.18
CA TYR A 568 6.48 17.85 -35.02
C TYR A 568 5.59 18.54 -33.97
N LYS A 569 5.89 19.80 -33.63
CA LYS A 569 5.10 20.60 -32.68
C LYS A 569 3.61 20.68 -33.04
N ASN A 570 3.30 20.66 -34.33
CA ASN A 570 1.94 20.80 -34.87
C ASN A 570 1.13 19.50 -34.87
N GLN A 571 1.73 18.34 -34.55
CA GLN A 571 1.03 17.06 -34.52
C GLN A 571 0.23 16.86 -33.22
N SER A 572 -0.85 16.05 -33.25
CA SER A 572 -1.59 15.73 -32.03
C SER A 572 -0.79 14.78 -31.14
N ALA A 573 -1.08 14.77 -29.83
CA ALA A 573 -0.47 13.81 -28.90
C ALA A 573 -0.69 12.35 -29.35
N GLU A 574 -1.87 12.06 -29.91
CA GLU A 574 -2.21 10.72 -30.40
C GLU A 574 -1.32 10.30 -31.56
N THR A 575 -1.15 11.18 -32.57
CA THR A 575 -0.23 10.94 -33.69
C THR A 575 1.19 10.73 -33.23
N LEU A 576 1.63 11.53 -32.25
CA LEU A 576 2.99 11.45 -31.71
C LEU A 576 3.20 10.21 -30.84
N SER A 577 2.13 9.63 -30.29
CA SER A 577 2.20 8.40 -29.51
C SER A 577 2.10 7.12 -30.32
N ASP A 578 1.69 7.21 -31.59
CA ASP A 578 1.56 6.06 -32.48
C ASP A 578 2.95 5.58 -32.92
N VAL A 579 3.34 4.40 -32.46
CA VAL A 579 4.60 3.74 -32.85
C VAL A 579 4.36 2.53 -33.75
N LYS A 580 3.13 2.36 -34.25
CA LYS A 580 2.75 1.16 -34.98
C LYS A 580 3.52 1.03 -36.28
N GLY A 581 4.21 -0.10 -36.42
CA GLY A 581 5.03 -0.41 -37.59
C GLY A 581 6.31 0.42 -37.69
N PHE A 582 6.59 1.27 -36.70
CA PHE A 582 7.85 2.02 -36.66
C PHE A 582 8.99 1.10 -36.27
N ASN A 583 10.05 1.09 -37.09
CA ASN A 583 11.29 0.38 -36.79
C ASN A 583 12.45 1.36 -36.91
N LYS A 584 13.24 1.47 -35.85
CA LYS A 584 14.45 2.29 -35.83
C LYS A 584 15.67 1.50 -36.32
N THR A 585 16.64 2.18 -36.91
CA THR A 585 17.91 1.55 -37.33
C THR A 585 18.97 1.54 -36.23
N VAL A 586 18.82 2.41 -35.22
CA VAL A 586 19.74 2.56 -34.09
C VAL A 586 19.59 1.40 -33.10
N SER A 587 20.70 0.93 -32.54
CA SER A 587 20.72 -0.15 -31.56
C SER A 587 20.06 0.24 -30.23
N GLY A 588 19.71 -0.78 -29.45
CA GLY A 588 19.03 -0.68 -28.17
C GLY A 588 17.56 -1.10 -28.23
N SER A 589 17.03 -1.45 -27.06
CA SER A 589 15.71 -2.04 -26.90
C SER A 589 14.56 -1.04 -26.88
N LEU A 590 14.81 0.20 -26.42
CA LEU A 590 13.77 1.23 -26.27
C LEU A 590 13.72 2.17 -27.47
N THR A 591 12.57 2.80 -27.74
CA THR A 591 12.47 3.78 -28.82
C THR A 591 12.97 5.12 -28.35
N PHE A 592 12.38 5.66 -27.29
CA PHE A 592 12.76 6.95 -26.72
C PHE A 592 13.42 6.77 -25.36
N THR A 593 14.58 7.39 -25.17
CA THR A 593 15.40 7.30 -23.95
C THR A 593 16.19 8.59 -23.77
N PRO A 594 16.64 8.93 -22.54
CA PRO A 594 17.53 10.06 -22.34
C PRO A 594 18.78 10.06 -23.24
N ASN A 595 19.31 11.26 -23.52
CA ASN A 595 20.53 11.47 -24.30
C ASN A 595 21.58 12.28 -23.53
N LEU A 596 22.86 12.16 -23.91
CA LEU A 596 23.95 13.01 -23.42
C LEU A 596 23.92 14.41 -24.05
N ASP A 597 22.88 15.18 -23.75
CA ASP A 597 22.46 16.40 -24.44
C ASP A 597 23.41 17.61 -24.38
N GLY A 598 24.42 17.61 -23.51
CA GLY A 598 25.30 18.76 -23.30
C GLY A 598 24.71 19.88 -22.44
N ASP A 599 23.46 19.74 -21.95
CA ASP A 599 22.77 20.71 -21.08
C ASP A 599 22.38 20.08 -19.74
N PHE A 600 21.50 19.08 -19.75
CA PHE A 600 21.20 18.32 -18.54
C PHE A 600 22.42 17.49 -18.10
N PHE A 601 23.16 16.96 -19.08
CA PHE A 601 24.46 16.31 -18.89
C PHE A 601 25.55 17.08 -19.67
N PRO A 602 26.18 18.10 -19.06
CA PRO A 602 27.18 18.91 -19.74
C PRO A 602 28.54 18.21 -19.93
N LYS A 603 28.71 17.01 -19.37
CA LYS A 603 29.96 16.25 -19.33
C LYS A 603 29.70 14.74 -19.34
N PRO A 604 30.69 13.91 -19.68
CA PRO A 604 30.59 12.45 -19.56
C PRO A 604 30.24 12.01 -18.13
N LEU A 605 29.54 10.86 -18.02
CA LEU A 605 28.94 10.44 -16.75
C LEU A 605 29.97 10.17 -15.64
N ASP A 606 31.16 9.64 -15.94
CA ASP A 606 32.23 9.39 -14.94
C ASP A 606 32.72 10.72 -14.33
N GLU A 607 32.85 11.77 -15.16
CA GLU A 607 33.25 13.09 -14.68
C GLU A 607 32.16 13.74 -13.82
N LEU A 608 30.89 13.63 -14.25
CA LEU A 608 29.77 14.10 -13.44
C LEU A 608 29.71 13.41 -12.07
N ARG A 609 29.95 12.09 -12.01
CA ARG A 609 30.01 11.34 -10.75
C ARG A 609 31.16 11.81 -9.86
N ARG A 610 32.33 12.03 -10.46
CA ARG A 610 33.52 12.50 -9.75
C ARG A 610 33.26 13.84 -9.08
N GLU A 611 32.60 14.76 -9.78
CA GLU A 611 32.27 16.10 -9.31
C GLU A 611 31.08 16.15 -8.34
N ALA A 612 30.16 15.19 -8.41
CA ALA A 612 29.01 15.13 -7.53
C ALA A 612 29.42 14.96 -6.05
N ILE A 613 28.60 15.57 -5.17
CA ILE A 613 28.71 15.39 -3.72
C ILE A 613 28.56 13.91 -3.39
N LYS A 614 29.42 13.41 -2.49
CA LYS A 614 29.43 12.01 -2.08
C LYS A 614 28.22 11.71 -1.20
N LYS A 615 27.51 10.63 -1.53
CA LYS A 615 26.26 10.24 -0.89
C LYS A 615 26.29 8.74 -0.57
N GLN A 616 25.30 8.30 0.20
CA GLN A 616 25.00 6.88 0.32
C GLN A 616 24.13 6.44 -0.87
N MET A 617 24.48 5.29 -1.43
CA MET A 617 23.76 4.58 -2.49
C MET A 617 23.37 3.18 -2.00
N MET A 618 22.14 2.76 -2.25
CA MET A 618 21.72 1.37 -2.12
C MET A 618 21.20 0.91 -3.48
N THR A 619 21.65 -0.23 -3.99
CA THR A 619 21.29 -0.65 -5.35
C THR A 619 21.25 -2.16 -5.44
N GLY A 620 20.48 -2.70 -6.37
CA GLY A 620 20.36 -4.14 -6.53
C GLY A 620 19.47 -4.53 -7.70
N VAL A 621 19.34 -5.83 -7.88
CA VAL A 621 18.56 -6.48 -8.95
C VAL A 621 17.74 -7.64 -8.37
N ASP A 622 16.74 -8.09 -9.12
CA ASP A 622 16.05 -9.35 -8.88
C ASP A 622 16.90 -10.55 -9.33
N GLU A 623 16.62 -11.74 -8.79
CA GLU A 623 17.32 -13.00 -9.10
C GLU A 623 17.42 -13.29 -10.61
N TYR A 624 16.32 -13.13 -11.34
CA TYR A 624 16.22 -13.32 -12.79
C TYR A 624 15.48 -12.14 -13.45
N GLU A 625 16.14 -10.99 -13.56
CA GLU A 625 15.63 -9.81 -14.27
C GLU A 625 15.01 -10.13 -15.64
N GLY A 626 15.68 -11.00 -16.42
CA GLY A 626 15.22 -11.36 -17.76
C GLY A 626 14.01 -12.30 -17.83
N LEU A 627 13.55 -12.89 -16.72
CA LEU A 627 12.54 -13.96 -16.75
C LEU A 627 11.20 -13.48 -17.31
N ILE A 628 10.60 -12.43 -16.74
CA ILE A 628 9.35 -11.88 -17.27
C ILE A 628 9.58 -11.21 -18.62
N MET A 629 10.70 -10.50 -18.78
CA MET A 629 11.02 -9.70 -19.97
C MET A 629 11.18 -10.55 -21.23
N ALA A 630 11.87 -11.69 -21.11
CA ALA A 630 12.06 -12.61 -22.22
C ALA A 630 10.77 -13.37 -22.55
N MET A 631 10.06 -13.87 -21.52
CA MET A 631 8.91 -14.75 -21.71
C MET A 631 7.63 -14.01 -22.12
N SER A 632 7.50 -12.71 -21.81
CA SER A 632 6.38 -11.91 -22.29
C SER A 632 6.52 -11.44 -23.73
N ASN A 633 7.69 -11.62 -24.36
CA ASN A 633 7.94 -11.16 -25.73
C ASN A 633 7.88 -12.33 -26.72
N PRO A 634 6.78 -12.48 -27.49
CA PRO A 634 6.63 -13.60 -28.42
C PRO A 634 7.65 -13.57 -29.57
N ALA A 635 8.25 -12.41 -29.87
CA ALA A 635 9.29 -12.30 -30.89
C ALA A 635 10.60 -13.01 -30.50
N LEU A 636 10.76 -13.38 -29.23
CA LEU A 636 11.95 -14.09 -28.72
C LEU A 636 11.76 -15.61 -28.67
N SER A 637 10.66 -16.13 -29.21
CA SER A 637 10.38 -17.56 -29.30
C SER A 637 10.55 -18.04 -30.75
N PRO A 638 11.28 -19.14 -31.02
CA PRO A 638 12.04 -19.98 -30.08
C PRO A 638 13.25 -19.28 -29.46
N ALA A 639 13.71 -19.76 -28.30
CA ALA A 639 14.72 -19.07 -27.49
C ALA A 639 16.07 -18.87 -28.19
N ASP A 640 16.48 -19.82 -29.05
CA ASP A 640 17.70 -19.71 -29.87
C ASP A 640 17.66 -18.48 -30.80
N THR A 641 16.57 -18.34 -31.55
CA THR A 641 16.32 -17.16 -32.39
C THR A 641 16.21 -15.89 -31.55
N GLY A 642 15.54 -15.96 -30.41
CA GLY A 642 15.41 -14.84 -29.47
C GLY A 642 16.76 -14.32 -28.99
N LEU A 643 17.71 -15.21 -28.70
CA LEU A 643 19.05 -14.82 -28.28
C LEU A 643 19.80 -14.07 -29.38
N HIS A 644 19.71 -14.54 -30.63
CA HIS A 644 20.27 -13.81 -31.78
C HIS A 644 19.61 -12.43 -31.99
N ILE A 645 18.29 -12.32 -31.82
CA ILE A 645 17.57 -11.05 -31.95
C ILE A 645 18.06 -10.04 -30.92
N ILE A 646 18.18 -10.44 -29.65
CA ILE A 646 18.62 -9.56 -28.55
C ILE A 646 20.06 -9.09 -28.80
N LEU A 647 20.96 -10.01 -29.13
CA LEU A 647 22.37 -9.68 -29.36
C LEU A 647 22.54 -8.74 -30.55
N LYS A 648 21.82 -8.98 -31.66
CA LYS A 648 21.81 -8.07 -32.81
C LYS A 648 21.23 -6.70 -32.47
N SER A 649 20.19 -6.66 -31.64
CA SER A 649 19.56 -5.41 -31.24
C SER A 649 20.44 -4.57 -30.31
N LEU A 650 21.29 -5.19 -29.50
CA LEU A 650 22.13 -4.50 -28.52
C LEU A 650 23.51 -4.14 -29.05
N TYR A 651 24.11 -5.04 -29.84
CA TYR A 651 25.49 -4.92 -30.30
C TYR A 651 25.54 -4.68 -31.82
N GLY A 652 24.93 -3.58 -32.26
CA GLY A 652 25.03 -3.11 -33.65
C GLY A 652 26.28 -2.25 -33.91
N PRO A 653 26.48 -1.82 -35.16
CA PRO A 653 27.65 -1.04 -35.58
C PRO A 653 27.74 0.36 -34.95
N ASP A 654 26.64 0.86 -34.38
CA ASP A 654 26.58 2.11 -33.61
C ASP A 654 26.97 1.93 -32.13
N VAL A 655 27.26 0.70 -31.70
CA VAL A 655 27.63 0.37 -30.31
C VAL A 655 29.04 -0.22 -30.24
N VAL A 656 29.35 -1.18 -31.12
CA VAL A 656 30.63 -1.91 -31.15
C VAL A 656 31.27 -1.87 -32.55
N THR A 657 32.58 -2.01 -32.62
CA THR A 657 33.36 -1.94 -33.87
C THR A 657 33.18 -3.17 -34.77
N GLU A 658 33.15 -4.37 -34.19
CA GLU A 658 33.00 -5.65 -34.91
C GLU A 658 31.74 -6.39 -34.43
N PRO A 659 30.53 -5.93 -34.83
CA PRO A 659 29.28 -6.41 -34.27
C PRO A 659 29.06 -7.92 -34.46
N GLU A 660 29.40 -8.48 -35.62
CA GLU A 660 29.21 -9.92 -35.89
C GLU A 660 30.07 -10.80 -34.97
N GLU A 661 31.33 -10.42 -34.73
CA GLU A 661 32.23 -11.17 -33.85
C GLU A 661 31.81 -11.05 -32.37
N ILE A 662 31.40 -9.86 -31.93
CA ILE A 662 30.89 -9.67 -30.56
C ILE A 662 29.59 -10.44 -30.34
N GLN A 663 28.65 -10.37 -31.28
CA GLN A 663 27.38 -11.12 -31.22
C GLN A 663 27.65 -12.63 -31.15
N LYS A 664 28.55 -13.14 -31.99
CA LYS A 664 28.95 -14.55 -31.98
C LYS A 664 29.59 -14.95 -30.65
N LYS A 665 30.54 -14.15 -30.14
CA LYS A 665 31.22 -14.38 -28.85
C LYS A 665 30.23 -14.44 -27.69
N CYS A 666 29.26 -13.53 -27.64
CA CYS A 666 28.20 -13.54 -26.65
C CYS A 666 27.31 -14.79 -26.77
N TYR A 667 26.88 -15.10 -27.98
CA TYR A 667 26.03 -16.28 -28.23
C TYR A 667 26.75 -17.57 -27.81
N GLU A 668 28.02 -17.75 -28.18
CA GLU A 668 28.84 -18.90 -27.77
C GLU A 668 29.03 -18.96 -26.25
N PHE A 669 29.23 -17.82 -25.58
CA PHE A 669 29.36 -17.77 -24.12
C PHE A 669 28.10 -18.28 -23.41
N TYR A 670 26.92 -17.77 -23.75
CA TYR A 670 25.67 -18.16 -23.09
C TYR A 670 25.24 -19.58 -23.43
N THR A 671 25.54 -20.06 -24.64
CA THR A 671 25.13 -21.40 -25.11
C THR A 671 26.18 -22.48 -24.85
N ASN A 672 27.33 -22.14 -24.24
CA ASN A 672 28.39 -23.09 -23.96
C ASN A 672 27.90 -24.24 -23.06
N GLY A 673 28.11 -25.48 -23.50
CA GLY A 673 27.70 -26.69 -22.76
C GLY A 673 26.19 -26.94 -22.74
N VAL A 674 25.39 -26.25 -23.56
CA VAL A 674 23.94 -26.44 -23.67
C VAL A 674 23.57 -27.15 -24.96
N ASP A 675 22.66 -28.13 -24.89
CA ASP A 675 22.04 -28.71 -26.08
C ASP A 675 21.05 -27.69 -26.67
N LYS A 676 21.37 -27.17 -27.86
CA LYS A 676 20.56 -26.14 -28.54
C LYS A 676 19.18 -26.65 -28.99
N SER A 677 18.98 -27.97 -29.02
CA SER A 677 17.67 -28.56 -29.30
C SER A 677 16.76 -28.63 -28.06
N ASP A 678 17.32 -28.44 -26.86
CA ASP A 678 16.56 -28.32 -25.61
C ASP A 678 16.07 -26.88 -25.41
N GLU A 679 14.81 -26.65 -25.79
CA GLU A 679 14.17 -25.34 -25.70
C GLU A 679 14.08 -24.81 -24.26
N GLU A 680 13.93 -25.66 -23.24
CA GLU A 680 13.84 -25.20 -21.85
C GLU A 680 15.22 -24.76 -21.33
N ALA A 681 16.27 -25.48 -21.69
CA ALA A 681 17.64 -25.07 -21.41
C ALA A 681 17.99 -23.76 -22.14
N MET A 682 17.60 -23.63 -23.42
CA MET A 682 17.81 -22.41 -24.21
C MET A 682 17.02 -21.22 -23.67
N LYS A 683 15.78 -21.41 -23.22
CA LYS A 683 14.99 -20.36 -22.54
C LYS A 683 15.71 -19.84 -21.31
N LYS A 684 16.28 -20.73 -20.48
CA LYS A 684 17.08 -20.29 -19.32
C LYS A 684 18.26 -19.43 -19.75
N LYS A 685 18.97 -19.78 -20.82
CA LYS A 685 20.09 -18.99 -21.35
C LYS A 685 19.67 -17.65 -21.93
N LEU A 686 18.54 -17.60 -22.64
CA LEU A 686 17.94 -16.35 -23.09
C LEU A 686 17.57 -15.45 -21.89
N ILE A 687 16.97 -16.02 -20.85
CA ILE A 687 16.58 -15.29 -19.62
C ILE A 687 17.82 -14.71 -18.91
N GLU A 688 18.87 -15.51 -18.75
CA GLU A 688 20.16 -15.06 -18.20
C GLU A 688 20.73 -13.91 -19.04
N ALA A 689 20.82 -14.08 -20.37
CA ALA A 689 21.34 -13.06 -21.26
C ALA A 689 20.52 -11.75 -21.24
N VAL A 690 19.19 -11.82 -21.28
CA VAL A 690 18.33 -10.63 -21.22
C VAL A 690 18.52 -9.89 -19.89
N GLY A 691 18.58 -10.60 -18.77
CA GLY A 691 18.80 -9.99 -17.46
C GLY A 691 20.18 -9.34 -17.35
N ASP A 692 21.21 -10.06 -17.79
CA ASP A 692 22.59 -9.62 -17.69
C ASP A 692 22.86 -8.38 -18.56
N LEU A 693 22.38 -8.40 -19.81
CA LEU A 693 22.63 -7.36 -20.82
C LEU A 693 21.78 -6.09 -20.63
N TYR A 694 20.58 -6.20 -20.06
CA TYR A 694 19.73 -5.01 -19.82
C TYR A 694 19.99 -4.41 -18.44
N PHE A 695 20.22 -5.22 -17.40
CA PHE A 695 20.13 -4.77 -16.01
C PHE A 695 21.40 -5.08 -15.21
N ASN A 696 21.75 -6.37 -15.05
CA ASN A 696 22.70 -6.79 -14.02
C ASN A 696 24.07 -6.14 -14.18
N VAL A 697 24.63 -6.14 -15.40
CA VAL A 697 25.95 -5.53 -15.65
C VAL A 697 25.92 -4.02 -15.43
N GLY A 698 24.85 -3.33 -15.86
CA GLY A 698 24.71 -1.89 -15.71
C GLY A 698 24.63 -1.48 -14.23
N VAL A 699 23.80 -2.17 -13.44
CA VAL A 699 23.67 -1.91 -12.00
C VAL A 699 24.99 -2.18 -11.28
N TYR A 700 25.68 -3.27 -11.62
CA TYR A 700 27.01 -3.58 -11.07
C TYR A 700 28.06 -2.51 -11.43
N LEU A 701 28.09 -2.05 -12.68
CA LEU A 701 28.98 -0.98 -13.14
C LEU A 701 28.69 0.34 -12.43
N SER A 702 27.42 0.67 -12.19
CA SER A 702 27.03 1.86 -11.43
C SER A 702 27.51 1.78 -9.97
N ALA A 703 27.35 0.62 -9.31
CA ALA A 703 27.86 0.39 -7.96
C ALA A 703 29.39 0.57 -7.88
N LYS A 704 30.14 0.00 -8.84
CA LYS A 704 31.60 0.17 -8.95
C LYS A 704 31.99 1.62 -9.21
N ASN A 705 31.30 2.30 -10.12
CA ASN A 705 31.57 3.69 -10.46
C ASN A 705 31.31 4.63 -9.27
N ALA A 706 30.20 4.42 -8.56
CA ALA A 706 29.84 5.17 -7.37
C ALA A 706 30.89 4.98 -6.25
N LEU A 707 31.31 3.74 -5.99
CA LEU A 707 32.35 3.42 -5.00
C LEU A 707 33.71 4.04 -5.38
N LYS A 708 34.14 3.89 -6.65
CA LYS A 708 35.38 4.47 -7.19
C LYS A 708 35.50 5.95 -6.89
N HIS A 709 34.39 6.67 -6.97
CA HIS A 709 34.34 8.12 -6.74
C HIS A 709 33.96 8.52 -5.32
N GLY A 710 33.93 7.59 -4.36
CA GLY A 710 33.82 7.88 -2.92
C GLY A 710 32.41 7.85 -2.32
N ASN A 711 31.41 7.33 -3.04
CA ASN A 711 30.10 7.06 -2.43
C ASN A 711 30.16 5.81 -1.53
N GLU A 712 29.33 5.78 -0.50
CA GLU A 712 29.13 4.58 0.30
C GLU A 712 28.03 3.74 -0.36
N VAL A 713 28.34 2.49 -0.72
CA VAL A 713 27.43 1.66 -1.52
C VAL A 713 26.97 0.44 -0.71
N PHE A 714 25.68 0.13 -0.80
CA PHE A 714 25.09 -1.14 -0.34
C PHE A 714 24.52 -1.87 -1.55
N PHE A 715 24.94 -3.12 -1.75
CA PHE A 715 24.57 -3.91 -2.93
C PHE A 715 23.74 -5.14 -2.53
N TYR A 716 22.66 -5.42 -3.27
CA TYR A 716 21.76 -6.55 -2.97
C TYR A 716 21.26 -7.32 -4.21
N THR A 717 20.80 -8.54 -3.95
CA THR A 717 19.90 -9.30 -4.84
C THR A 717 18.58 -9.56 -4.11
N PHE A 718 17.47 -9.47 -4.84
CA PHE A 718 16.15 -9.83 -4.33
C PHE A 718 15.76 -11.21 -4.88
N GLU A 719 15.57 -12.19 -3.99
CA GLU A 719 15.48 -13.60 -4.35
C GLU A 719 14.28 -14.28 -3.68
N TYR A 720 13.13 -13.62 -3.70
CA TYR A 720 11.88 -14.23 -3.25
C TYR A 720 10.76 -13.92 -4.23
N ALA A 721 10.01 -14.96 -4.60
CA ALA A 721 8.77 -14.80 -5.34
C ALA A 721 7.72 -15.75 -4.80
N ASN A 722 6.54 -15.23 -4.47
CA ASN A 722 5.36 -16.05 -4.30
C ASN A 722 4.93 -16.60 -5.68
N PRO A 723 4.91 -17.92 -5.88
CA PRO A 723 4.49 -18.53 -7.15
C PRO A 723 3.09 -18.14 -7.62
N GLU A 724 2.17 -17.83 -6.69
CA GLU A 724 0.81 -17.39 -7.01
C GLU A 724 0.75 -15.93 -7.44
N GLY A 725 1.74 -15.12 -7.05
CA GLY A 725 1.80 -13.69 -7.33
C GLY A 725 2.26 -13.34 -8.75
N PHE A 726 2.18 -14.27 -9.70
CA PHE A 726 2.35 -14.01 -11.13
C PHE A 726 1.02 -13.96 -11.89
N GLY A 727 -0.10 -14.33 -11.26
CA GLY A 727 -1.41 -14.34 -11.90
C GLY A 727 -1.43 -15.10 -13.23
N MET A 728 -1.98 -14.48 -14.28
CA MET A 728 -2.08 -15.11 -15.61
C MET A 728 -0.72 -15.36 -16.26
N PHE A 729 0.31 -14.59 -15.91
CA PHE A 729 1.69 -14.83 -16.34
C PHE A 729 2.28 -16.09 -15.72
N GLY A 730 1.61 -16.69 -14.72
CA GLY A 730 1.99 -17.96 -14.13
C GLY A 730 2.21 -19.08 -15.17
N GLY A 731 1.33 -19.22 -16.15
CA GLY A 731 1.41 -20.33 -17.10
C GLY A 731 2.53 -20.24 -18.14
N MET A 732 3.05 -19.03 -18.41
CA MET A 732 4.03 -18.80 -19.48
C MET A 732 5.49 -18.91 -19.02
N LEU A 733 5.74 -18.85 -17.71
CA LEU A 733 7.11 -18.85 -17.19
C LEU A 733 7.64 -20.29 -17.07
N PRO A 734 8.86 -20.59 -17.56
CA PRO A 734 9.46 -21.92 -17.48
C PRO A 734 9.78 -22.33 -16.04
N PHE A 735 9.98 -21.36 -15.15
CA PHE A 735 10.17 -21.55 -13.71
C PHE A 735 9.68 -20.33 -12.92
N LYS A 736 9.63 -20.45 -11.59
CA LYS A 736 9.21 -19.38 -10.65
C LYS A 736 10.40 -18.88 -9.87
N ALA A 737 10.73 -17.61 -10.05
CA ALA A 737 11.81 -16.92 -9.35
C ALA A 737 11.53 -15.42 -9.31
N ALA A 738 12.24 -14.67 -8.46
CA ALA A 738 12.15 -13.21 -8.49
C ALA A 738 12.61 -12.69 -9.87
N THR A 739 11.85 -11.75 -10.43
CA THR A 739 12.08 -11.21 -11.78
C THR A 739 11.66 -9.75 -11.86
N HIS A 740 12.11 -9.03 -12.89
CA HIS A 740 12.07 -7.58 -12.99
C HIS A 740 10.80 -6.90 -12.48
N CYS A 741 10.87 -6.20 -11.35
CA CYS A 741 9.79 -5.53 -10.61
C CYS A 741 9.11 -6.39 -9.52
N THR A 742 9.65 -7.56 -9.17
CA THR A 742 9.04 -8.43 -8.16
C THR A 742 9.08 -7.80 -6.77
N GLU A 743 10.19 -7.14 -6.43
CA GLU A 743 10.46 -6.42 -5.20
C GLU A 743 9.46 -5.29 -4.92
N LEU A 744 8.86 -4.67 -5.95
CA LEU A 744 7.92 -3.57 -5.78
C LEU A 744 6.69 -3.95 -4.93
N ARG A 745 6.22 -5.19 -5.00
CA ARG A 745 5.08 -5.62 -4.15
C ARG A 745 5.43 -5.65 -2.67
N TYR A 746 6.69 -5.94 -2.34
CA TYR A 746 7.21 -5.98 -0.98
C TYR A 746 7.80 -4.63 -0.54
N LEU A 747 7.67 -3.59 -1.37
CA LEU A 747 8.11 -2.23 -1.07
C LEU A 747 6.95 -1.24 -1.05
N LEU A 748 6.11 -1.26 -2.09
CA LEU A 748 4.99 -0.35 -2.30
C LEU A 748 3.62 -1.00 -2.02
N GLY A 749 3.58 -2.31 -1.80
CA GLY A 749 2.34 -3.03 -1.49
C GLY A 749 1.46 -3.27 -2.71
N GLU A 750 1.99 -3.10 -3.92
CA GLU A 750 1.27 -3.37 -5.17
C GLU A 750 2.19 -4.07 -6.17
N GLY A 751 1.64 -5.03 -6.92
CA GLY A 751 2.38 -5.83 -7.90
C GLY A 751 2.19 -5.33 -9.32
N VAL A 752 3.23 -5.46 -10.16
CA VAL A 752 3.17 -5.07 -11.58
C VAL A 752 2.41 -6.10 -12.43
N TYR A 753 2.46 -7.38 -12.07
CA TYR A 753 1.92 -8.46 -12.92
C TYR A 753 0.51 -8.90 -12.54
N SER A 754 0.18 -8.80 -11.25
CA SER A 754 -1.10 -9.21 -10.70
C SER A 754 -1.38 -8.41 -9.45
N LYS A 755 -2.66 -8.32 -9.09
CA LYS A 755 -3.11 -7.80 -7.80
C LYS A 755 -2.33 -8.47 -6.67
N PHE A 756 -1.85 -7.67 -5.73
CA PHE A 756 -1.15 -8.19 -4.56
C PHE A 756 -2.13 -8.61 -3.47
N ASP A 757 -2.36 -9.92 -3.36
CA ASP A 757 -3.11 -10.54 -2.27
C ASP A 757 -2.12 -11.35 -1.40
N PRO A 758 -1.50 -10.74 -0.37
CA PRO A 758 -0.35 -11.30 0.32
C PRO A 758 -0.69 -12.49 1.23
N SER A 759 0.18 -13.50 1.22
CA SER A 759 0.25 -14.54 2.25
C SER A 759 0.99 -14.05 3.52
N ASP A 760 0.97 -14.84 4.59
CA ASP A 760 1.73 -14.53 5.82
C ASP A 760 3.24 -14.39 5.57
N GLU A 761 3.81 -15.19 4.65
CA GLU A 761 5.22 -15.07 4.27
C GLU A 761 5.48 -13.80 3.45
N ASP A 762 4.53 -13.39 2.60
CA ASP A 762 4.61 -12.14 1.86
C ASP A 762 4.57 -10.93 2.80
N LEU A 763 3.73 -10.98 3.85
CA LEU A 763 3.67 -9.93 4.87
C LEU A 763 4.97 -9.84 5.67
N LYS A 764 5.60 -10.97 6.00
CA LYS A 764 6.93 -10.98 6.66
C LYS A 764 7.99 -10.36 5.76
N LEU A 765 8.00 -10.68 4.48
CA LEU A 765 8.97 -10.12 3.55
C LEU A 765 8.71 -8.64 3.24
N LEU A 766 7.44 -8.24 3.12
CA LEU A 766 7.01 -6.84 3.01
C LEU A 766 7.53 -6.04 4.22
N ASP A 767 7.35 -6.56 5.44
CA ASP A 767 7.83 -5.92 6.65
C ASP A 767 9.37 -5.79 6.67
N LYS A 768 10.09 -6.86 6.31
CA LYS A 768 11.56 -6.84 6.21
C LYS A 768 12.05 -5.83 5.16
N THR A 769 11.52 -5.89 3.95
CA THR A 769 11.97 -5.08 2.81
C THR A 769 11.68 -3.60 3.05
N THR A 770 10.46 -3.25 3.45
CA THR A 770 10.12 -1.86 3.84
C THR A 770 10.97 -1.35 5.00
N THR A 771 11.33 -2.21 5.96
CA THR A 771 12.23 -1.83 7.07
C THR A 771 13.64 -1.52 6.58
N LEU A 772 14.24 -2.36 5.72
CA LEU A 772 15.57 -2.12 5.17
C LEU A 772 15.64 -0.81 4.37
N PHE A 773 14.65 -0.58 3.51
CA PHE A 773 14.58 0.62 2.68
C PHE A 773 14.32 1.89 3.50
N ALA A 774 13.39 1.82 4.47
CA ALA A 774 13.13 2.94 5.37
C ALA A 774 14.35 3.24 6.27
N ASN A 775 15.06 2.21 6.75
CA ASN A 775 16.30 2.39 7.52
C ASN A 775 17.37 3.08 6.69
N PHE A 776 17.55 2.70 5.43
CA PHE A 776 18.46 3.40 4.54
C PHE A 776 18.06 4.87 4.37
N ALA A 777 16.78 5.17 4.17
CA ALA A 777 16.30 6.55 4.06
C ALA A 777 16.47 7.35 5.36
N LYS A 778 16.33 6.73 6.53
CA LYS A 778 16.52 7.36 7.84
C LYS A 778 18.00 7.59 8.15
N TYR A 779 18.81 6.56 7.99
CA TYR A 779 20.15 6.48 8.58
C TYR A 779 21.29 6.47 7.57
N GLY A 780 21.00 6.24 6.29
CA GLY A 780 22.01 5.94 5.28
C GLY A 780 22.62 4.55 5.41
N ASN A 781 21.97 3.67 6.18
CA ASN A 781 22.40 2.30 6.39
C ASN A 781 21.15 1.40 6.53
N PRO A 782 20.98 0.36 5.70
CA PRO A 782 19.78 -0.47 5.71
C PRO A 782 19.61 -1.30 7.00
N ASN A 783 20.68 -1.50 7.77
CA ASN A 783 20.60 -2.17 9.08
C ASN A 783 19.77 -1.37 10.10
N GLY A 784 19.81 -0.04 10.03
CA GLY A 784 19.20 0.84 11.02
C GLY A 784 19.91 0.79 12.38
N LYS A 785 19.14 0.78 13.47
CA LYS A 785 19.66 0.72 14.86
C LYS A 785 20.02 -0.71 15.31
N SER A 786 19.50 -1.72 14.63
CA SER A 786 19.82 -3.14 14.81
C SER A 786 20.79 -3.59 13.73
N SER A 787 21.56 -4.66 13.93
CA SER A 787 22.37 -5.23 12.84
C SER A 787 21.56 -6.27 12.08
N ALA A 788 21.23 -6.00 10.81
CA ALA A 788 20.67 -6.99 9.88
C ALA A 788 21.79 -7.82 9.21
N GLY A 789 23.06 -7.57 9.56
CA GLY A 789 24.21 -8.25 8.97
C GLY A 789 24.55 -7.78 7.56
N TRP A 790 23.95 -6.68 7.07
CA TRP A 790 24.22 -6.16 5.73
C TRP A 790 25.50 -5.31 5.73
N GLU A 791 26.55 -5.82 5.08
CA GLU A 791 27.84 -5.15 4.94
C GLU A 791 27.87 -4.15 3.77
N LYS A 792 28.73 -3.13 3.85
CA LYS A 792 28.97 -2.20 2.74
C LYS A 792 29.65 -2.93 1.58
N TYR A 793 29.33 -2.51 0.36
CA TYR A 793 30.01 -2.95 -0.85
C TYR A 793 31.49 -2.52 -0.84
N SER A 794 32.39 -3.39 -1.30
CA SER A 794 33.83 -3.14 -1.33
C SER A 794 34.45 -3.62 -2.65
N ALA A 795 35.43 -2.86 -3.15
CA ALA A 795 36.20 -3.25 -4.33
C ALA A 795 37.07 -4.49 -4.09
N GLU A 796 37.37 -4.84 -2.84
CA GLU A 796 38.13 -6.05 -2.46
C GLU A 796 37.28 -7.32 -2.63
N ARG A 797 35.95 -7.18 -2.54
CA ARG A 797 34.97 -8.27 -2.69
C ARG A 797 33.84 -7.81 -3.61
N PRO A 798 34.12 -7.59 -4.90
CA PRO A 798 33.20 -6.92 -5.82
C PRO A 798 31.94 -7.73 -6.12
N GLU A 799 31.92 -9.03 -5.85
CA GLU A 799 30.73 -9.88 -5.98
C GLU A 799 29.91 -10.00 -4.69
N ARG A 800 30.41 -9.46 -3.57
CA ARG A 800 29.76 -9.59 -2.28
C ARG A 800 28.54 -8.67 -2.19
N HIS A 801 27.38 -9.26 -1.93
CA HIS A 801 26.08 -8.58 -1.89
C HIS A 801 25.18 -9.19 -0.83
N PHE A 802 24.11 -8.47 -0.46
CA PHE A 802 23.13 -8.95 0.49
C PHE A 802 21.93 -9.57 -0.24
N ARG A 803 21.59 -10.80 0.11
CA ARG A 803 20.42 -11.50 -0.42
C ARG A 803 19.20 -11.15 0.42
N ILE A 804 18.21 -10.50 -0.18
CA ILE A 804 16.89 -10.25 0.41
C ILE A 804 15.96 -11.39 0.01
N SER A 805 15.58 -12.22 0.97
CA SER A 805 14.69 -13.37 0.74
C SER A 805 13.99 -13.80 2.04
N GLN A 806 13.21 -14.88 1.95
CA GLN A 806 12.49 -15.50 3.06
C GLN A 806 12.75 -17.03 3.03
N PRO A 807 13.09 -17.68 4.17
CA PRO A 807 13.07 -17.18 5.55
C PRO A 807 14.25 -16.28 5.95
N ASP A 808 15.39 -16.39 5.27
CA ASP A 808 16.65 -15.77 5.71
C ASP A 808 17.18 -14.74 4.71
N CYS A 809 17.69 -13.63 5.26
CA CYS A 809 18.50 -12.67 4.53
C CYS A 809 19.96 -12.83 4.98
N GLU A 810 20.91 -12.81 4.04
CA GLU A 810 22.32 -13.07 4.34
C GLU A 810 23.28 -12.45 3.32
N MET A 811 24.55 -12.29 3.70
CA MET A 811 25.60 -11.92 2.75
C MET A 811 25.96 -13.12 1.85
N ARG A 812 26.10 -12.88 0.55
CA ARG A 812 26.57 -13.81 -0.47
C ARG A 812 27.85 -13.29 -1.10
N ASP A 813 28.64 -14.20 -1.65
CA ASP A 813 29.97 -13.90 -2.23
C ASP A 813 30.05 -14.14 -3.75
N VAL A 814 29.00 -14.67 -4.37
CA VAL A 814 28.99 -15.02 -5.80
C VAL A 814 27.81 -14.33 -6.47
N TYR A 815 28.08 -13.41 -7.39
CA TYR A 815 27.07 -12.62 -8.09
C TYR A 815 26.92 -13.12 -9.54
N HIS A 816 25.80 -13.81 -9.83
CA HIS A 816 25.47 -14.40 -11.14
C HIS A 816 26.60 -15.24 -11.79
N GLU A 817 27.35 -15.98 -10.96
CA GLU A 817 28.27 -17.05 -11.42
C GLU A 817 29.30 -16.62 -12.47
N GLY A 818 29.86 -15.41 -12.36
CA GLY A 818 30.93 -14.94 -13.26
C GLY A 818 30.46 -14.38 -14.62
N ARG A 819 29.14 -14.43 -14.92
CA ARG A 819 28.60 -13.91 -16.19
C ARG A 819 28.79 -12.40 -16.34
N ILE A 820 28.72 -11.69 -15.22
CA ILE A 820 28.80 -10.22 -15.18
C ILE A 820 30.17 -9.72 -15.62
N GLN A 821 31.26 -10.42 -15.28
CA GLN A 821 32.61 -10.06 -15.67
C GLN A 821 32.85 -10.22 -17.18
N PHE A 822 32.23 -11.22 -17.79
CA PHE A 822 32.26 -11.40 -19.24
C PHE A 822 31.59 -10.22 -19.95
N VAL A 823 30.37 -9.88 -19.55
CA VAL A 823 29.61 -8.76 -20.15
C VAL A 823 30.29 -7.43 -19.86
N GLU A 824 30.82 -7.22 -18.65
CA GLU A 824 31.57 -6.02 -18.28
C GLU A 824 32.72 -5.76 -19.25
N THR A 825 33.46 -6.79 -19.65
CA THR A 825 34.59 -6.64 -20.58
C THR A 825 34.11 -6.11 -21.93
N ILE A 826 33.00 -6.64 -22.45
CA ILE A 826 32.44 -6.25 -23.75
C ILE A 826 31.86 -4.84 -23.70
N ASP A 827 31.03 -4.57 -22.68
CA ASP A 827 30.30 -3.31 -22.58
C ASP A 827 31.24 -2.14 -22.31
N THR A 828 32.23 -2.32 -21.42
CA THR A 828 33.17 -1.25 -21.09
C THR A 828 34.13 -0.92 -22.23
N GLU A 829 34.42 -1.86 -23.14
CA GLU A 829 35.23 -1.62 -24.34
C GLU A 829 34.41 -1.06 -25.52
N SER A 830 33.08 -1.08 -25.45
CA SER A 830 32.22 -0.60 -26.53
C SER A 830 32.36 0.89 -26.79
N ALA A 831 32.31 1.30 -28.06
CA ALA A 831 32.47 2.70 -28.47
C ALA A 831 31.41 3.60 -27.83
N LYS A 832 30.15 3.15 -27.80
CA LYS A 832 29.05 3.87 -27.14
C LYS A 832 29.34 4.10 -25.65
N TYR A 833 29.79 3.07 -24.93
CA TYR A 833 30.06 3.20 -23.49
C TYR A 833 31.24 4.13 -23.23
N GLN A 834 32.31 4.00 -24.02
CA GLN A 834 33.48 4.87 -23.95
C GLN A 834 33.12 6.34 -24.17
N GLU A 835 32.24 6.63 -25.14
CA GLU A 835 31.76 7.98 -25.42
C GLU A 835 30.87 8.52 -24.29
N VAL A 836 29.85 7.76 -23.88
CA VAL A 836 28.86 8.22 -22.87
C VAL A 836 29.48 8.36 -21.48
N ILE A 837 30.29 7.38 -21.06
CA ILE A 837 30.81 7.31 -19.70
C ILE A 837 32.10 8.13 -19.55
N TYR A 838 33.01 8.05 -20.51
CA TYR A 838 34.34 8.64 -20.41
C TYR A 838 34.60 9.79 -21.41
N GLY A 839 33.75 9.99 -22.41
CA GLY A 839 33.96 11.01 -23.45
C GLY A 839 35.00 10.64 -24.51
N ASN A 840 35.36 9.36 -24.62
CA ASN A 840 36.32 8.87 -25.61
C ASN A 840 35.57 8.54 -26.92
N LYS A 841 35.91 9.22 -28.02
CA LYS A 841 35.34 8.97 -29.35
C LYS A 841 36.19 8.01 -30.18
#